data_AF-A0AAU0XMK9-F1
#
_entry.id   AF-A0AAU0XMK9-F1
#
_cell.length_a   1.000
_cell.length_b   1.000
_cell.length_c   1.000
_cell.angle_alpha   90.00
_cell.angle_beta   90.00
_cell.angle_gamma   90.00
#
_symmetry.space_group_name_H-M   'P 1'
#
loop_
_entity.id
_entity.type
_entity.pdbx_description
1 polymer ?
#
loop_
_entity_poly.entity_id
_entity_poly.type
_entity_poly.pdbx_seq_one_letter_code
_entity_poly.pdbx_strand_id
1 'polypeptide(L)'
;MTAELVRGQNHTLPQTRLEIRVSAGTPVVAGATLGDEQGTVHGIEWIAHPGSPQLPGLEVSKQAAADHRLAVDLDAVPAAVHRVTVLLALPMEAGGPVRFGAVAAPFVAVTGLEGAEIATFTLTGLDAESAVAALEIYRRQGDWKVRAVGQGYAGGLAAMLTDQGVTGAAELARSIHEAVARGMARSVSPPPPRTPEGDRVRHTAAIGDPAPPVAPSAGPAPTPPTAATGPTADSTAGGPTAGPSAGPATGPINYAHPRRQATAPPPPPPTAPPAETGRPAQPVAGDATGWSMEERLYNQVWGMFEDLARTTAAYRSAVDFAESRMDQELDRALSDPRSRIGGAGDRARQEARAKRDQLTDRAREALDRDLAQLAAESAVVEPALPAAFAAWDNPVWHAYRVPMEIPMALRIGDLHLPENPDLHIPLLVRLPLERGIWVDSGRTASEAAALTDTDRLRRLAMDNAVAHAARLLAVYPAGEFSVHVIDAAGSAAAALAPLVNSGVLAGPPAAGAGGVASVLARLTRRVDLVQMAIRAGAADSLPPDLDTAEQLLIVNDFPHGFDDRAVTQLRYLADEGPSVGVHLLMVADREDASAYGPVLDPLWRSLLRITPVADDHLADPWVGHAWTYEPLRTPVGSRVLEQVLAQVAAARRTGRRP
;
A
#
# COMPACT_ATOMS: atom_id res chain seq x y z
N MET A 1 12.82 -25.91 22.62
CA MET A 1 13.27 -24.87 23.56
C MET A 1 13.98 -23.82 22.73
N THR A 2 13.50 -22.59 22.80
CA THR A 2 14.08 -21.44 22.11
C THR A 2 15.40 -21.03 22.74
N ALA A 3 16.39 -20.68 21.93
CA ALA A 3 17.69 -20.21 22.39
C ALA A 3 17.77 -18.68 22.34
N GLU A 4 17.65 -18.02 23.48
CA GLU A 4 18.03 -16.60 23.60
C GLU A 4 19.55 -16.47 23.43
N LEU A 5 19.99 -15.68 22.45
CA LEU A 5 21.39 -15.50 22.09
C LEU A 5 21.88 -14.13 22.52
N VAL A 6 23.10 -14.07 23.06
CA VAL A 6 23.85 -12.81 23.20
C VAL A 6 24.86 -12.65 22.07
N ARG A 7 25.31 -11.40 21.84
CA ARG A 7 26.26 -11.06 20.77
C ARG A 7 27.49 -11.99 20.76
N GLY A 8 27.74 -12.64 19.63
CA GLY A 8 28.81 -13.60 19.41
C GLY A 8 28.44 -15.07 19.62
N GLN A 9 27.35 -15.36 20.34
CA GLN A 9 26.85 -16.73 20.59
C GLN A 9 26.28 -17.35 19.31
N ASN A 10 26.34 -18.68 19.21
CA ASN A 10 25.78 -19.45 18.11
C ASN A 10 24.93 -20.63 18.60
N HIS A 11 23.96 -21.03 17.77
CA HIS A 11 23.06 -22.16 17.99
C HIS A 11 22.96 -23.02 16.72
N THR A 12 22.78 -24.33 16.86
CA THR A 12 22.56 -25.22 15.70
C THR A 12 21.12 -25.10 15.25
N LEU A 13 20.88 -25.02 13.93
CA LEU A 13 19.52 -24.94 13.39
C LEU A 13 18.97 -26.37 13.23
N PRO A 14 17.78 -26.69 13.79
CA PRO A 14 17.21 -28.03 13.74
C PRO A 14 16.59 -28.38 12.37
N GLN A 15 16.44 -27.39 11.49
CA GLN A 15 15.78 -27.49 10.19
C GLN A 15 16.36 -26.47 9.20
N THR A 16 16.19 -26.74 7.91
CA THR A 16 16.73 -25.95 6.80
C THR A 16 15.77 -24.88 6.28
N ARG A 17 14.46 -25.09 6.46
CA ARG A 17 13.42 -24.10 6.15
C ARG A 17 13.06 -23.28 7.38
N LEU A 18 13.29 -21.99 7.28
CA LEU A 18 13.29 -21.04 8.39
C LEU A 18 12.62 -19.73 7.98
N GLU A 19 12.21 -19.00 8.99
CA GLU A 19 11.68 -17.66 8.86
C GLU A 19 12.38 -16.75 9.87
N ILE A 20 12.91 -15.62 9.39
CA ILE A 20 13.57 -14.63 10.23
C ILE A 20 12.62 -13.45 10.40
N ARG A 21 12.10 -13.30 11.61
CA ARG A 21 11.28 -12.16 12.02
C ARG A 21 12.17 -11.07 12.59
N VAL A 22 11.88 -9.83 12.25
CA VAL A 22 12.55 -8.64 12.77
C VAL A 22 11.48 -7.69 13.29
N SER A 23 11.70 -7.10 14.46
CA SER A 23 10.85 -6.06 15.04
C SER A 23 11.74 -4.91 15.53
N ALA A 24 11.68 -3.77 14.85
CA ALA A 24 12.53 -2.60 15.09
C ALA A 24 11.80 -1.40 15.71
N GLY A 25 10.46 -1.41 15.75
CA GLY A 25 9.64 -0.31 16.30
C GLY A 25 9.68 1.00 15.49
N THR A 26 10.46 1.04 14.41
CA THR A 26 10.58 2.14 13.42
C THR A 26 10.81 1.52 12.04
N PRO A 27 10.39 2.15 10.94
CA PRO A 27 10.71 1.67 9.60
C PRO A 27 12.23 1.46 9.40
N VAL A 28 12.61 0.20 9.20
CA VAL A 28 13.96 -0.20 8.75
C VAL A 28 13.87 -0.88 7.40
N VAL A 29 14.96 -0.82 6.64
CA VAL A 29 15.23 -1.65 5.47
C VAL A 29 15.78 -2.98 5.97
N ALA A 30 15.16 -4.11 5.60
CA ALA A 30 15.72 -5.43 5.83
C ALA A 30 16.19 -6.06 4.50
N GLY A 31 17.29 -6.79 4.56
CA GLY A 31 17.84 -7.57 3.45
C GLY A 31 18.74 -8.69 3.95
N ALA A 32 19.33 -9.44 3.03
CA ALA A 32 20.32 -10.45 3.35
C ALA A 32 21.32 -10.67 2.20
N THR A 33 22.57 -10.98 2.56
CA THR A 33 23.64 -11.26 1.60
C THR A 33 24.08 -12.72 1.69
N LEU A 34 24.37 -13.32 0.54
CA LEU A 34 24.87 -14.69 0.39
C LEU A 34 26.39 -14.63 0.16
N GLY A 35 27.15 -15.18 1.11
CA GLY A 35 28.62 -15.16 1.10
C GLY A 35 29.25 -16.54 1.08
N ASP A 36 30.53 -16.58 0.69
CA ASP A 36 31.37 -17.77 0.75
C ASP A 36 31.77 -18.15 2.21
N GLU A 37 32.69 -19.09 2.37
CA GLU A 37 33.17 -19.54 3.69
C GLU A 37 33.84 -18.39 4.47
N GLN A 38 34.56 -17.52 3.77
CA GLN A 38 35.24 -16.35 4.32
C GLN A 38 34.23 -15.23 4.67
N GLY A 39 33.05 -15.24 4.04
CA GLY A 39 32.00 -14.22 4.18
C GLY A 39 32.00 -13.20 3.05
N THR A 40 32.77 -13.44 1.98
CA THR A 40 32.87 -12.59 0.79
C THR A 40 31.63 -12.74 -0.07
N VAL A 41 31.06 -11.62 -0.51
CA VAL A 41 29.90 -11.56 -1.41
C VAL A 41 30.40 -11.27 -2.82
N HIS A 42 30.31 -12.26 -3.71
CA HIS A 42 31.00 -12.26 -5.02
C HIS A 42 30.37 -11.38 -6.11
N GLY A 43 29.23 -10.75 -5.82
CA GLY A 43 28.53 -9.89 -6.76
C GLY A 43 27.21 -9.35 -6.19
N ILE A 44 26.62 -8.37 -6.87
CA ILE A 44 25.35 -7.75 -6.42
C ILE A 44 24.16 -8.69 -6.56
N GLU A 45 24.28 -9.71 -7.42
CA GLU A 45 23.31 -10.78 -7.62
C GLU A 45 23.22 -11.77 -6.46
N TRP A 46 24.11 -11.67 -5.47
CA TRP A 46 24.10 -12.45 -4.22
C TRP A 46 23.46 -11.70 -3.05
N ILE A 47 22.70 -10.64 -3.34
CA ILE A 47 22.16 -9.71 -2.35
C ILE A 47 20.63 -9.59 -2.52
N ALA A 48 19.88 -10.08 -1.53
CA ALA A 48 18.44 -9.91 -1.46
C ALA A 48 18.11 -8.61 -0.71
N HIS A 49 17.37 -7.71 -1.34
CA HIS A 49 17.00 -6.40 -0.80
C HIS A 49 15.68 -5.90 -1.42
N PRO A 50 15.03 -4.84 -0.92
CA PRO A 50 13.71 -4.40 -1.42
C PRO A 50 13.59 -4.13 -2.93
N GLY A 51 14.70 -3.83 -3.62
CA GLY A 51 14.76 -3.65 -5.07
C GLY A 51 15.08 -4.93 -5.87
N SER A 52 15.58 -5.97 -5.22
CA SER A 52 15.83 -7.32 -5.76
C SER A 52 15.53 -8.35 -4.66
N PRO A 53 14.24 -8.62 -4.38
CA PRO A 53 13.80 -9.21 -3.11
C PRO A 53 13.94 -10.74 -3.02
N GLN A 54 14.27 -11.41 -4.13
CA GLN A 54 14.26 -12.87 -4.24
C GLN A 54 15.59 -13.39 -4.79
N LEU A 55 16.12 -14.42 -4.13
CA LEU A 55 17.27 -15.24 -4.55
C LEU A 55 16.92 -16.72 -4.34
N PRO A 56 17.68 -17.68 -4.92
CA PRO A 56 17.47 -19.09 -4.65
C PRO A 56 17.61 -19.39 -3.14
N GLY A 57 16.50 -19.84 -2.53
CA GLY A 57 16.42 -20.13 -1.09
C GLY A 57 16.32 -18.92 -0.16
N LEU A 58 16.06 -17.70 -0.66
CA LEU A 58 15.98 -16.50 0.17
C LEU A 58 15.00 -15.46 -0.40
N GLU A 59 14.04 -15.00 0.41
CA GLU A 59 13.11 -13.92 0.07
C GLU A 59 13.02 -12.88 1.19
N VAL A 60 12.99 -11.60 0.82
CA VAL A 60 12.93 -10.45 1.73
C VAL A 60 11.83 -9.45 1.34
N SER A 61 11.44 -8.58 2.28
CA SER A 61 10.42 -7.56 2.07
C SER A 61 10.78 -6.57 0.93
N LYS A 62 9.76 -6.12 0.20
CA LYS A 62 9.86 -5.09 -0.87
C LYS A 62 9.80 -3.64 -0.36
N GLN A 63 9.70 -3.44 0.95
CA GLN A 63 9.51 -2.11 1.57
C GLN A 63 10.27 -1.99 2.89
N ALA A 64 10.51 -0.76 3.35
CA ALA A 64 10.88 -0.54 4.75
C ALA A 64 9.63 -0.64 5.64
N ALA A 65 9.79 -1.23 6.82
CA ALA A 65 8.71 -1.49 7.77
C ALA A 65 9.27 -1.59 9.19
N ALA A 66 8.42 -1.42 10.20
CA ALA A 66 8.80 -1.64 11.60
C ALA A 66 9.04 -3.12 11.91
N ASP A 67 8.31 -4.00 11.21
CA ASP A 67 8.42 -5.45 11.32
C ASP A 67 8.71 -6.07 9.95
N HIS A 68 9.54 -7.11 9.91
CA HIS A 68 9.87 -7.84 8.67
C HIS A 68 9.81 -9.35 8.86
N ARG A 69 9.51 -10.03 7.77
CA ARG A 69 9.59 -11.48 7.61
C ARG A 69 10.52 -11.78 6.43
N LEU A 70 11.59 -12.54 6.65
CA LEU A 70 12.47 -13.06 5.60
C LEU A 70 12.30 -14.58 5.57
N ALA A 71 11.96 -15.13 4.40
CA ALA A 71 11.85 -16.57 4.21
C ALA A 71 13.19 -17.15 3.75
N VAL A 72 13.63 -18.26 4.36
CA VAL A 72 14.93 -18.89 4.06
C VAL A 72 14.74 -20.39 3.89
N ASP A 73 15.10 -20.92 2.73
CA ASP A 73 15.21 -22.36 2.47
C ASP A 73 16.68 -22.69 2.18
N LEU A 74 17.41 -23.12 3.23
CA LEU A 74 18.84 -23.39 3.19
C LEU A 74 19.21 -24.58 2.28
N ASP A 75 18.26 -25.40 1.85
CA ASP A 75 18.49 -26.47 0.87
C ASP A 75 18.37 -25.97 -0.59
N ALA A 76 17.70 -24.83 -0.81
CA ALA A 76 17.58 -24.18 -2.11
C ALA A 76 18.66 -23.10 -2.37
N VAL A 77 19.46 -22.77 -1.34
CA VAL A 77 20.61 -21.87 -1.44
C VAL A 77 21.75 -22.54 -2.26
N PRO A 78 22.42 -21.84 -3.20
CA PRO A 78 23.44 -22.45 -4.05
C PRO A 78 24.65 -22.97 -3.25
N ALA A 79 25.18 -24.14 -3.62
CA ALA A 79 26.23 -24.84 -2.85
C ALA A 79 27.57 -24.08 -2.67
N ALA A 80 27.81 -22.99 -3.40
CA ALA A 80 28.95 -22.10 -3.17
C ALA A 80 28.78 -21.22 -1.92
N VAL A 81 27.54 -20.96 -1.49
CA VAL A 81 27.22 -20.13 -0.34
C VAL A 81 27.41 -20.93 0.94
N HIS A 82 28.17 -20.35 1.86
CA HIS A 82 28.43 -20.93 3.19
C HIS A 82 27.90 -20.03 4.31
N ARG A 83 27.43 -18.81 3.97
CA ARG A 83 26.94 -17.81 4.91
C ARG A 83 25.78 -17.00 4.32
N VAL A 84 24.75 -16.77 5.14
CA VAL A 84 23.64 -15.85 4.90
C VAL A 84 23.67 -14.80 6.00
N THR A 85 23.95 -13.56 5.67
CA THR A 85 24.04 -12.46 6.65
C THR A 85 22.80 -11.59 6.55
N VAL A 86 22.03 -11.48 7.64
CA VAL A 86 20.87 -10.57 7.71
C VAL A 86 21.32 -9.16 8.05
N LEU A 87 20.85 -8.20 7.27
CA LEU A 87 21.22 -6.79 7.35
C LEU A 87 19.98 -5.92 7.56
N LEU A 88 20.10 -4.97 8.49
CA LEU A 88 19.12 -3.93 8.75
C LEU A 88 19.74 -2.56 8.51
N ALA A 89 19.02 -1.62 7.91
CA ALA A 89 19.48 -0.24 7.72
C ALA A 89 18.35 0.77 7.90
N LEU A 90 18.67 1.96 8.39
CA LEU A 90 17.71 3.07 8.47
C LEU A 90 17.55 3.72 7.09
N PRO A 91 16.31 4.07 6.67
CA PRO A 91 16.08 4.74 5.38
C PRO A 91 16.66 6.17 5.37
N MET A 92 17.24 6.57 4.24
CA MET A 92 17.81 7.91 4.05
C MET A 92 16.73 8.92 3.64
N GLU A 93 15.85 9.30 4.58
CA GLU A 93 14.80 10.33 4.35
C GLU A 93 14.88 11.50 5.34
N ALA A 94 14.34 12.65 4.92
CA ALA A 94 14.30 13.87 5.72
C ALA A 94 13.15 13.84 6.75
N GLY A 95 13.38 13.18 7.88
CA GLY A 95 12.45 13.17 9.02
C GLY A 95 12.54 11.94 9.92
N GLY A 96 13.13 10.86 9.42
CA GLY A 96 13.34 9.62 10.19
C GLY A 96 14.56 9.67 11.12
N PRO A 97 14.69 8.68 12.04
CA PRO A 97 15.89 8.52 12.85
C PRO A 97 17.10 8.16 11.98
N VAL A 98 18.19 8.92 12.12
CA VAL A 98 19.42 8.76 11.32
C VAL A 98 20.43 7.76 11.91
N ARG A 99 20.20 7.27 13.14
CA ARG A 99 21.08 6.35 13.86
C ARG A 99 20.30 5.43 14.79
N PHE A 100 20.74 4.19 14.97
CA PHE A 100 20.06 3.18 15.78
C PHE A 100 20.06 3.50 17.28
N GLY A 101 20.99 4.32 17.79
CA GLY A 101 20.94 4.82 19.18
C GLY A 101 19.77 5.74 19.50
N ALA A 102 19.01 6.18 18.50
CA ALA A 102 17.83 7.03 18.67
C ALA A 102 16.49 6.24 18.63
N VAL A 103 16.54 4.91 18.54
CA VAL A 103 15.36 4.04 18.35
C VAL A 103 15.35 2.87 19.33
N ALA A 104 14.25 2.14 19.43
CA ALA A 104 14.21 0.90 20.19
C ALA A 104 15.21 -0.12 19.61
N ALA A 105 15.90 -0.86 20.48
CA ALA A 105 16.83 -1.89 20.05
C ALA A 105 16.11 -2.96 19.22
N PRO A 106 16.47 -3.18 17.94
CA PRO A 106 15.77 -4.16 17.12
C PRO A 106 15.84 -5.57 17.72
N PHE A 107 14.73 -6.29 17.65
CA PHE A 107 14.63 -7.69 18.03
C PHE A 107 14.60 -8.56 16.77
N VAL A 108 15.26 -9.71 16.81
CA VAL A 108 15.26 -10.69 15.71
C VAL A 108 15.00 -12.09 16.26
N ALA A 109 14.04 -12.79 15.67
CA ALA A 109 13.72 -14.18 15.98
C ALA A 109 13.89 -15.06 14.72
N VAL A 110 14.67 -16.14 14.84
CA VAL A 110 14.68 -17.23 13.87
C VAL A 110 13.64 -18.25 14.29
N THR A 111 12.68 -18.50 13.42
CA THR A 111 11.50 -19.34 13.64
C THR A 111 11.45 -20.47 12.61
N GLY A 112 10.78 -21.57 12.96
CA GLY A 112 10.34 -22.54 11.97
C GLY A 112 9.09 -22.06 11.21
N LEU A 113 8.73 -22.73 10.13
CA LEU A 113 7.55 -22.39 9.31
C LEU A 113 6.22 -22.41 10.10
N GLU A 114 6.14 -23.19 11.18
CA GLU A 114 5.01 -23.28 12.11
C GLU A 114 5.05 -22.17 13.19
N GLY A 115 5.93 -21.17 13.06
CA GLY A 115 6.07 -20.05 14.00
C GLY A 115 6.87 -20.34 15.27
N ALA A 116 7.26 -21.60 15.52
CA ALA A 116 8.04 -21.98 16.70
C ALA A 116 9.43 -21.30 16.71
N GLU A 117 9.72 -20.52 17.76
CA GLU A 117 11.00 -19.82 17.89
C GLU A 117 12.16 -20.79 18.19
N ILE A 118 13.17 -20.76 17.32
CA ILE A 118 14.40 -21.56 17.43
C ILE A 118 15.47 -20.76 18.16
N ALA A 119 15.68 -19.50 17.79
CA ALA A 119 16.63 -18.61 18.43
C ALA A 119 16.18 -17.15 18.39
N THR A 120 16.47 -16.37 19.42
CA THR A 120 16.09 -14.96 19.53
C THR A 120 17.30 -14.08 19.90
N PHE A 121 17.33 -12.83 19.46
CA PHE A 121 18.42 -11.89 19.72
C PHE A 121 17.94 -10.43 19.70
N THR A 122 18.26 -9.67 20.75
CA THR A 122 18.04 -8.22 20.82
C THR A 122 19.33 -7.48 20.50
N LEU A 123 19.29 -6.59 19.51
CA LEU A 123 20.44 -5.82 19.01
C LEU A 123 20.77 -4.63 19.92
N THR A 124 21.27 -4.91 21.12
CA THR A 124 21.68 -3.90 22.10
C THR A 124 23.06 -3.31 21.81
N GLY A 125 23.28 -2.04 22.18
CA GLY A 125 24.60 -1.40 22.13
C GLY A 125 24.95 -0.73 20.79
N LEU A 126 23.93 -0.32 20.04
CA LEU A 126 24.05 0.57 18.88
C LEU A 126 23.90 2.03 19.35
N ASP A 127 24.69 2.94 18.79
CA ASP A 127 24.60 4.39 18.99
C ASP A 127 24.61 5.14 17.64
N ALA A 128 25.79 5.38 17.07
CA ALA A 128 25.99 6.22 15.90
C ALA A 128 25.73 5.49 14.57
N GLU A 129 25.42 4.20 14.61
CA GLU A 129 25.32 3.34 13.43
C GLU A 129 23.97 3.47 12.70
N SER A 130 24.00 3.44 11.37
CA SER A 130 22.82 3.56 10.51
C SER A 130 22.53 2.30 9.70
N ALA A 131 23.44 1.32 9.74
CA ALA A 131 23.20 -0.06 9.32
C ALA A 131 23.77 -1.04 10.35
N VAL A 132 23.25 -2.27 10.38
CA VAL A 132 23.70 -3.33 11.30
C VAL A 132 23.57 -4.71 10.64
N ALA A 133 24.65 -5.49 10.72
CA ALA A 133 24.61 -6.93 10.46
C ALA A 133 24.03 -7.62 11.71
N ALA A 134 22.78 -8.07 11.61
CA ALA A 134 22.00 -8.54 12.75
C ALA A 134 22.45 -9.94 13.20
N LEU A 135 22.40 -10.90 12.28
CA LEU A 135 22.81 -12.28 12.51
C LEU A 135 23.41 -12.90 11.25
N GLU A 136 24.16 -13.98 11.44
CA GLU A 136 24.69 -14.84 10.37
C GLU A 136 24.08 -16.24 10.51
N ILE A 137 23.56 -16.80 9.44
CA ILE A 137 23.36 -18.26 9.31
C ILE A 137 24.54 -18.79 8.51
N TYR A 138 25.30 -19.74 9.06
CA TYR A 138 26.53 -20.23 8.47
C TYR A 138 26.65 -21.75 8.57
N ARG A 139 27.31 -22.35 7.58
CA ARG A 139 27.52 -23.80 7.53
C ARG A 139 28.83 -24.18 8.20
N ARG A 140 28.84 -25.21 9.04
CA ARG A 140 30.06 -25.75 9.67
C ARG A 140 29.94 -27.26 9.84
N GLN A 141 30.90 -28.00 9.28
CA GLN A 141 30.96 -29.48 9.35
C GLN A 141 29.73 -30.20 8.77
N GLY A 142 29.04 -29.55 7.81
CA GLY A 142 27.83 -30.07 7.16
C GLY A 142 26.55 -29.41 7.67
N ASP A 143 26.49 -29.07 8.96
CA ASP A 143 25.33 -28.51 9.65
C ASP A 143 25.22 -26.98 9.48
N TRP A 144 24.00 -26.46 9.50
CA TRP A 144 23.71 -25.04 9.55
C TRP A 144 23.57 -24.53 10.99
N LYS A 145 24.13 -23.35 11.26
CA LYS A 145 24.12 -22.71 12.58
C LYS A 145 23.76 -21.23 12.44
N VAL A 146 23.01 -20.69 13.40
CA VAL A 146 22.80 -19.24 13.52
C VAL A 146 23.79 -18.65 14.52
N ARG A 147 24.25 -17.42 14.29
CA ARG A 147 25.09 -16.62 15.18
C ARG A 147 24.52 -15.22 15.34
N ALA A 148 24.38 -14.75 16.58
CA ALA A 148 24.07 -13.35 16.87
C ALA A 148 25.31 -12.47 16.61
N VAL A 149 25.21 -11.47 15.73
CA VAL A 149 26.36 -10.65 15.31
C VAL A 149 26.28 -9.23 15.83
N GLY A 150 25.14 -8.55 15.62
CA GLY A 150 24.90 -7.19 16.11
C GLY A 150 26.03 -6.20 15.79
N GLN A 151 26.61 -6.27 14.60
CA GLN A 151 27.72 -5.40 14.20
C GLN A 151 27.16 -4.18 13.45
N GLY A 152 27.15 -3.04 14.13
CA GLY A 152 26.75 -1.77 13.53
C GLY A 152 27.82 -1.16 12.63
N TYR A 153 27.37 -0.33 11.68
CA TYR A 153 28.20 0.45 10.77
C TYR A 153 27.75 1.92 10.75
N ALA A 154 28.62 2.82 11.22
CA ALA A 154 28.41 4.28 11.17
C ALA A 154 28.41 4.83 9.74
N GLY A 155 29.17 4.20 8.83
CA GLY A 155 29.12 4.50 7.39
C GLY A 155 27.92 3.87 6.65
N GLY A 156 26.92 3.38 7.38
CA GLY A 156 25.68 2.83 6.85
C GLY A 156 25.86 1.62 5.94
N LEU A 157 24.86 1.40 5.09
CA LEU A 157 24.75 0.24 4.21
C LEU A 157 25.95 0.13 3.24
N ALA A 158 26.46 1.26 2.75
CA ALA A 158 27.65 1.29 1.87
C ALA A 158 28.90 0.74 2.56
N ALA A 159 29.16 1.12 3.82
CA ALA A 159 30.30 0.60 4.58
C ALA A 159 30.16 -0.89 4.89
N MET A 160 28.95 -1.34 5.27
CA MET A 160 28.66 -2.75 5.53
C MET A 160 28.86 -3.63 4.29
N LEU A 161 28.37 -3.20 3.13
CA LEU A 161 28.56 -3.91 1.86
C LEU A 161 30.04 -3.91 1.43
N THR A 162 30.78 -2.85 1.72
CA THR A 162 32.23 -2.77 1.44
C THR A 162 33.03 -3.76 2.31
N ASP A 163 32.67 -3.89 3.59
CA ASP A 163 33.25 -4.85 4.54
C ASP A 163 33.02 -6.32 4.11
N GLN A 164 31.92 -6.58 3.41
CA GLN A 164 31.59 -7.88 2.79
C GLN A 164 32.24 -8.11 1.41
N GLY A 165 33.07 -7.17 0.92
CA GLY A 165 33.79 -7.29 -0.36
C GLY A 165 32.97 -6.90 -1.61
N VAL A 166 31.77 -6.32 -1.46
CA VAL A 166 30.89 -6.00 -2.59
C VAL A 166 31.48 -4.88 -3.44
N THR A 167 31.78 -5.19 -4.71
CA THR A 167 32.20 -4.18 -5.68
C THR A 167 31.04 -3.27 -6.03
N GLY A 168 31.24 -1.94 -5.96
CA GLY A 168 30.17 -0.96 -6.20
C GLY A 168 29.24 -0.73 -5.00
N ALA A 169 29.62 -1.16 -3.80
CA ALA A 169 28.83 -1.07 -2.56
C ALA A 169 28.09 0.27 -2.32
N ALA A 170 28.73 1.42 -2.59
CA ALA A 170 28.11 2.74 -2.42
C ALA A 170 26.95 3.00 -3.40
N GLU A 171 27.10 2.56 -4.65
CA GLU A 171 26.09 2.69 -5.70
C GLU A 171 24.91 1.74 -5.46
N LEU A 172 25.19 0.52 -5.01
CA LEU A 172 24.15 -0.43 -4.59
C LEU A 172 23.41 0.08 -3.34
N ALA A 173 24.11 0.61 -2.33
CA ALA A 173 23.45 1.19 -1.16
C ALA A 173 22.52 2.34 -1.54
N ARG A 174 22.95 3.22 -2.47
CA ARG A 174 22.10 4.27 -3.03
C ARG A 174 20.87 3.69 -3.73
N SER A 175 21.04 2.71 -4.62
CA SER A 175 19.90 2.12 -5.35
C SER A 175 18.92 1.37 -4.44
N ILE A 176 19.41 0.76 -3.34
CA ILE A 176 18.58 0.17 -2.28
C ILE A 176 17.76 1.25 -1.58
N HIS A 177 18.39 2.33 -1.09
CA HIS A 177 17.69 3.42 -0.43
C HIS A 177 16.71 4.13 -1.36
N GLU A 178 17.02 4.26 -2.65
CA GLU A 178 16.08 4.80 -3.65
C GLU A 178 14.93 3.85 -4.00
N ALA A 179 15.17 2.53 -4.05
CA ALA A 179 14.10 1.55 -4.24
C ALA A 179 13.12 1.57 -3.06
N VAL A 180 13.65 1.71 -1.83
CA VAL A 180 12.88 1.91 -0.61
C VAL A 180 12.15 3.24 -0.63
N ALA A 181 12.80 4.36 -0.94
CA ALA A 181 12.18 5.68 -1.03
C ALA A 181 11.10 5.73 -2.12
N ARG A 182 11.28 5.06 -3.27
CA ARG A 182 10.21 4.86 -4.27
C ARG A 182 9.08 3.96 -3.76
N GLY A 183 9.37 2.98 -2.91
CA GLY A 183 8.35 2.18 -2.22
C GLY A 183 7.56 3.02 -1.21
N MET A 184 8.27 3.79 -0.39
CA MET A 184 7.70 4.67 0.63
C MET A 184 6.94 5.85 0.02
N ALA A 185 7.41 6.46 -1.07
CA ALA A 185 6.69 7.53 -1.77
C ALA A 185 5.39 7.06 -2.44
N ARG A 186 5.34 5.78 -2.87
CA ARG A 186 4.11 5.11 -3.32
C ARG A 186 3.13 4.88 -2.17
N SER A 187 3.63 4.45 -1.01
CA SER A 187 2.84 4.33 0.22
C SER A 187 2.48 5.70 0.87
N VAL A 188 3.28 6.74 0.64
CA VAL A 188 3.28 8.03 1.35
C VAL A 188 3.79 9.16 0.43
N SER A 189 2.90 9.81 -0.33
CA SER A 189 3.11 11.19 -0.78
C SER A 189 1.81 11.94 -1.03
N PRO A 190 1.60 13.09 -0.37
CA PRO A 190 0.65 14.13 -0.79
C PRO A 190 1.18 14.92 -2.00
N PRO A 191 0.33 15.69 -2.71
CA PRO A 191 0.78 16.51 -3.83
C PRO A 191 1.67 17.68 -3.38
N PRO A 192 2.64 18.14 -4.21
CA PRO A 192 3.42 19.34 -3.92
C PRO A 192 2.52 20.60 -3.94
N PRO A 193 2.81 21.61 -3.11
CA PRO A 193 2.01 22.83 -3.06
C PRO A 193 2.11 23.61 -4.37
N ARG A 194 1.00 23.69 -5.12
CA ARG A 194 0.88 24.56 -6.30
C ARG A 194 1.13 26.01 -5.88
N THR A 195 2.21 26.62 -6.37
CA THR A 195 2.42 28.07 -6.24
C THR A 195 1.36 28.82 -7.05
N PRO A 196 0.60 29.76 -6.45
CA PRO A 196 -0.43 30.49 -7.17
C PRO A 196 0.21 31.63 -7.98
N GLU A 197 0.39 31.43 -9.29
CA GLU A 197 0.75 32.51 -10.19
C GLU A 197 -0.24 32.64 -11.37
N GLY A 198 -1.02 33.72 -11.32
CA GLY A 198 -1.23 34.53 -12.53
C GLY A 198 -2.43 34.20 -13.41
N ASP A 199 -3.65 34.29 -12.86
CA ASP A 199 -4.84 34.52 -13.68
C ASP A 199 -4.65 35.76 -14.58
N ARG A 200 -4.60 35.58 -15.91
CA ARG A 200 -4.65 36.64 -16.92
C ARG A 200 -5.56 36.27 -18.08
N VAL A 201 -6.84 36.56 -17.87
CA VAL A 201 -7.90 36.53 -18.88
C VAL A 201 -7.59 37.44 -20.09
N ARG A 202 -7.51 36.81 -21.28
CA ARG A 202 -7.99 37.29 -22.60
C ARG A 202 -7.24 38.47 -23.27
N HIS A 203 -6.75 38.26 -24.49
CA HIS A 203 -7.34 38.84 -25.73
C HIS A 203 -6.61 38.40 -27.01
N THR A 204 -7.36 38.37 -28.12
CA THR A 204 -7.01 37.91 -29.48
C THR A 204 -6.09 38.86 -30.27
N ALA A 205 -5.09 38.33 -30.97
CA ALA A 205 -4.56 38.82 -32.25
C ALA A 205 -3.69 37.75 -32.92
N ALA A 206 -3.46 37.80 -34.25
CA ALA A 206 -2.78 36.75 -35.00
C ALA A 206 -1.72 37.28 -35.99
N ILE A 207 -0.74 36.42 -36.32
CA ILE A 207 0.19 36.44 -37.48
C ILE A 207 1.36 37.45 -37.48
N GLY A 208 2.61 36.95 -37.61
CA GLY A 208 3.75 37.71 -38.20
C GLY A 208 5.17 37.40 -37.68
N ASP A 209 5.93 36.60 -38.42
CA ASP A 209 7.41 36.38 -38.32
C ASP A 209 8.17 37.21 -39.40
N PRO A 210 9.52 37.30 -39.48
CA PRO A 210 10.57 37.29 -38.42
C PRO A 210 11.79 38.27 -38.64
N ALA A 211 12.48 38.66 -37.54
CA ALA A 211 13.94 38.96 -37.40
C ALA A 211 14.64 40.11 -38.23
N PRO A 212 15.99 40.36 -38.11
CA PRO A 212 16.69 41.25 -37.14
C PRO A 212 17.60 42.33 -37.87
N PRO A 213 18.72 42.93 -37.36
CA PRO A 213 19.41 42.95 -36.04
C PRO A 213 19.94 44.35 -35.55
N VAL A 214 20.92 44.35 -34.61
CA VAL A 214 21.94 45.37 -34.21
C VAL A 214 21.83 45.98 -32.79
N ALA A 215 22.99 46.09 -32.11
CA ALA A 215 23.25 46.70 -30.78
C ALA A 215 24.42 47.73 -30.91
N PRO A 216 25.00 48.37 -29.86
CA PRO A 216 24.64 48.49 -28.43
C PRO A 216 24.64 49.96 -27.91
N SER A 217 24.43 50.22 -26.59
CA SER A 217 25.28 51.10 -25.72
C SER A 217 24.61 51.61 -24.40
N ALA A 218 25.42 51.62 -23.33
CA ALA A 218 25.50 52.54 -22.16
C ALA A 218 24.26 52.90 -21.28
N GLY A 219 24.51 52.96 -19.95
CA GLY A 219 23.63 53.60 -18.94
C GLY A 219 23.82 55.14 -18.84
N PRO A 220 23.40 55.85 -17.76
CA PRO A 220 23.46 55.43 -16.33
C PRO A 220 22.22 55.80 -15.46
N ALA A 221 22.33 55.63 -14.13
CA ALA A 221 21.35 56.04 -13.11
C ALA A 221 21.27 57.56 -12.86
N PRO A 222 20.23 58.06 -12.16
CA PRO A 222 20.49 58.61 -10.80
C PRO A 222 19.35 58.40 -9.75
N THR A 223 19.63 58.91 -8.54
CA THR A 223 18.94 58.77 -7.24
C THR A 223 17.91 59.91 -6.92
N PRO A 224 17.17 59.89 -5.77
CA PRO A 224 15.85 60.54 -5.61
C PRO A 224 15.84 61.87 -4.82
N PRO A 225 14.66 62.46 -4.59
CA PRO A 225 14.44 63.31 -3.40
C PRO A 225 13.12 63.05 -2.61
N THR A 226 13.29 62.79 -1.32
CA THR A 226 12.75 63.48 -0.12
C THR A 226 11.34 64.13 -0.09
N ALA A 227 10.51 63.61 0.84
CA ALA A 227 9.52 64.21 1.76
C ALA A 227 8.80 65.57 1.53
N ALA A 228 7.50 65.59 1.88
CA ALA A 228 6.71 66.76 2.31
C ALA A 228 5.59 66.34 3.31
N THR A 229 4.91 67.30 3.96
CA THR A 229 4.47 67.15 5.37
C THR A 229 2.99 67.47 5.66
N GLY A 230 2.31 66.61 6.44
CA GLY A 230 1.14 66.92 7.30
C GLY A 230 -0.23 67.23 6.63
N PRO A 231 -1.31 67.54 7.41
CA PRO A 231 -1.36 67.65 8.88
C PRO A 231 -2.60 67.04 9.62
N THR A 232 -2.41 66.86 10.95
CA THR A 232 -3.38 67.04 12.09
C THR A 232 -4.76 66.37 12.20
N ALA A 233 -4.99 65.77 13.39
CA ALA A 233 -6.18 65.77 14.30
C ALA A 233 -6.42 64.35 14.90
N ASP A 234 -6.71 64.14 16.20
CA ASP A 234 -6.80 65.03 17.37
C ASP A 234 -6.59 64.22 18.68
N SER A 235 -6.36 64.92 19.81
CA SER A 235 -6.80 64.67 21.22
C SER A 235 -7.31 63.27 21.66
N THR A 236 -7.12 62.69 22.86
CA THR A 236 -6.57 63.04 24.21
C THR A 236 -6.69 61.74 25.07
N ALA A 237 -6.19 61.52 26.30
CA ALA A 237 -5.11 62.05 27.16
C ALA A 237 -5.04 61.15 28.44
N GLY A 238 -3.92 61.14 29.19
CA GLY A 238 -3.85 60.52 30.53
C GLY A 238 -2.48 59.92 30.93
N GLY A 239 -1.75 60.60 31.84
CA GLY A 239 -0.60 60.04 32.59
C GLY A 239 -1.02 59.59 34.01
N PRO A 240 -0.09 59.32 34.97
CA PRO A 240 1.32 59.76 34.97
C PRO A 240 2.41 58.77 35.52
N THR A 241 3.68 59.14 35.27
CA THR A 241 4.91 58.97 36.11
C THR A 241 5.28 57.64 36.80
N ALA A 242 6.45 57.07 36.44
CA ALA A 242 7.58 56.76 37.36
C ALA A 242 8.89 56.44 36.60
N GLY A 243 10.05 56.56 37.26
CA GLY A 243 11.40 56.52 36.66
C GLY A 243 12.08 55.13 36.52
N PRO A 244 13.38 55.10 36.15
CA PRO A 244 13.97 53.99 35.39
C PRO A 244 14.80 52.96 36.19
N SER A 245 15.00 51.76 35.62
CA SER A 245 16.06 50.80 35.99
C SER A 245 16.31 49.79 34.85
N ALA A 246 17.52 49.22 34.79
CA ALA A 246 18.04 48.52 33.61
C ALA A 246 17.94 46.98 33.66
N GLY A 247 17.96 46.33 32.48
CA GLY A 247 18.15 44.89 32.31
C GLY A 247 17.74 44.41 30.90
N PRO A 248 18.57 43.63 30.17
CA PRO A 248 18.21 43.14 28.84
C PRO A 248 17.35 41.88 28.92
N ALA A 249 16.19 41.87 28.27
CA ALA A 249 15.34 40.70 28.12
C ALA A 249 14.98 40.48 26.65
N THR A 250 15.31 39.29 26.14
CA THR A 250 15.01 38.83 24.78
C THR A 250 13.52 38.58 24.60
N GLY A 251 12.84 39.47 23.87
CA GLY A 251 11.49 39.23 23.37
C GLY A 251 11.48 38.28 22.16
N PRO A 252 10.39 37.51 21.94
CA PRO A 252 10.27 36.63 20.78
C PRO A 252 10.18 37.44 19.48
N ILE A 253 10.87 36.97 18.45
CA ILE A 253 10.87 37.60 17.12
C ILE A 253 9.48 37.43 16.48
N ASN A 254 8.88 38.55 16.05
CA ASN A 254 7.60 38.56 15.35
C ASN A 254 7.82 38.35 13.84
N TYR A 255 7.35 37.22 13.31
CA TYR A 255 7.51 36.83 11.89
C TYR A 255 6.36 37.30 10.97
N ALA A 256 5.59 38.33 11.37
CA ALA A 256 4.52 38.88 10.55
C ALA A 256 5.04 39.70 9.34
N HIS A 257 5.23 39.05 8.19
CA HIS A 257 5.56 39.74 6.93
C HIS A 257 4.33 40.46 6.33
N PRO A 258 4.41 41.75 5.92
CA PRO A 258 3.24 42.56 5.54
C PRO A 258 2.50 42.21 4.23
N ARG A 259 2.74 41.03 3.63
CA ARG A 259 2.15 40.60 2.34
C ARG A 259 1.54 39.21 2.34
N ARG A 260 1.42 38.55 3.49
CA ARG A 260 0.72 37.26 3.58
C ARG A 260 -0.79 37.51 3.65
N GLN A 261 -1.50 37.34 2.54
CA GLN A 261 -2.95 37.17 2.60
C GLN A 261 -3.23 35.89 3.41
N ALA A 262 -4.10 36.00 4.42
CA ALA A 262 -4.50 34.87 5.21
C ALA A 262 -5.50 34.01 4.41
N THR A 263 -5.01 32.92 3.81
CA THR A 263 -5.86 31.74 3.62
C THR A 263 -6.38 31.33 5.00
N ALA A 264 -7.69 31.10 5.10
CA ALA A 264 -8.27 30.60 6.35
C ALA A 264 -7.59 29.28 6.73
N PRO A 265 -7.25 29.05 8.01
CA PRO A 265 -6.76 27.76 8.43
C PRO A 265 -7.83 26.68 8.12
N PRO A 266 -7.43 25.44 7.79
CA PRO A 266 -8.39 24.36 7.62
C PRO A 266 -9.23 24.22 8.90
N PRO A 267 -10.52 23.82 8.78
CA PRO A 267 -11.37 23.66 9.95
C PRO A 267 -10.71 22.72 10.96
N PRO A 268 -10.81 23.01 12.27
CA PRO A 268 -10.25 22.14 13.29
C PRO A 268 -10.85 20.74 13.15
N PRO A 269 -10.11 19.69 13.54
CA PRO A 269 -10.61 18.34 13.40
C PRO A 269 -11.96 18.18 14.10
N PRO A 270 -12.98 17.54 13.47
CA PRO A 270 -13.97 16.84 14.27
C PRO A 270 -13.20 15.86 15.15
N THR A 271 -13.44 15.97 16.45
CA THR A 271 -12.78 15.19 17.49
C THR A 271 -13.88 14.76 18.45
N ALA A 272 -13.88 13.49 18.86
CA ALA A 272 -14.85 13.00 19.82
C ALA A 272 -14.86 13.86 21.10
N PRO A 273 -16.03 14.22 21.66
CA PRO A 273 -16.10 14.87 22.95
C PRO A 273 -15.48 13.96 24.03
N PRO A 274 -14.81 14.51 25.06
CA PRO A 274 -14.15 13.70 26.07
C PRO A 274 -15.15 12.76 26.75
N ALA A 275 -14.84 11.46 26.74
CA ALA A 275 -15.75 10.44 27.22
C ALA A 275 -16.06 10.60 28.71
N GLU A 276 -17.33 10.39 29.08
CA GLU A 276 -17.73 10.27 30.49
C GLU A 276 -16.99 9.10 31.16
N THR A 277 -16.63 9.24 32.43
CA THR A 277 -15.85 8.23 33.16
C THR A 277 -16.59 6.88 33.18
N GLY A 278 -16.04 5.90 32.46
CA GLY A 278 -16.61 4.55 32.34
C GLY A 278 -17.46 4.30 31.08
N ARG A 279 -17.53 5.24 30.13
CA ARG A 279 -18.10 5.01 28.79
C ARG A 279 -17.01 5.11 27.71
N PRO A 280 -17.09 4.34 26.61
CA PRO A 280 -16.25 4.58 25.45
C PRO A 280 -16.60 5.93 24.80
N ALA A 281 -15.61 6.56 24.15
CA ALA A 281 -15.86 7.74 23.34
C ALA A 281 -16.75 7.37 22.14
N GLN A 282 -17.71 8.23 21.79
CA GLN A 282 -18.53 8.00 20.61
C GLN A 282 -17.67 8.21 19.35
N PRO A 283 -17.61 7.24 18.42
CA PRO A 283 -16.85 7.40 17.18
C PRO A 283 -17.31 8.59 16.35
N VAL A 284 -16.37 9.24 15.67
CA VAL A 284 -16.63 10.38 14.79
C VAL A 284 -15.99 10.12 13.43
N ALA A 285 -16.71 10.42 12.35
CA ALA A 285 -16.21 10.28 11.00
C ALA A 285 -15.06 11.27 10.73
N GLY A 286 -13.94 10.73 10.26
CA GLY A 286 -12.71 11.45 10.03
C GLY A 286 -11.90 11.76 11.28
N ASP A 287 -12.10 11.14 12.45
CA ASP A 287 -11.34 11.49 13.68
C ASP A 287 -9.82 11.21 13.55
N ALA A 288 -9.43 10.29 12.67
CA ALA A 288 -8.01 10.02 12.37
C ALA A 288 -7.23 11.25 11.87
N THR A 289 -5.90 11.21 11.95
CA THR A 289 -5.01 12.29 11.50
C THR A 289 -4.92 12.40 9.97
N GLY A 290 -4.82 13.62 9.45
CA GLY A 290 -4.65 13.90 8.01
C GLY A 290 -4.88 15.38 7.69
N TRP A 291 -4.49 15.81 6.49
CA TRP A 291 -4.57 17.21 6.04
C TRP A 291 -5.91 17.54 5.37
N SER A 292 -6.59 16.55 4.78
CA SER A 292 -7.94 16.68 4.21
C SER A 292 -8.93 15.74 4.91
N MET A 293 -10.24 16.00 4.75
CA MET A 293 -11.28 15.09 5.26
C MET A 293 -11.18 13.70 4.61
N GLU A 294 -10.86 13.66 3.30
CA GLU A 294 -10.67 12.43 2.55
C GLU A 294 -9.51 11.59 3.10
N GLU A 295 -8.36 12.22 3.33
CA GLU A 295 -7.19 11.55 3.90
C GLU A 295 -7.48 10.95 5.29
N ARG A 296 -8.27 11.67 6.09
CA ARG A 296 -8.67 11.25 7.43
C ARG A 296 -9.65 10.08 7.41
N LEU A 297 -10.63 10.09 6.50
CA LEU A 297 -11.53 8.95 6.30
C LEU A 297 -10.78 7.71 5.80
N TYR A 298 -9.82 7.88 4.89
CA TYR A 298 -8.94 6.78 4.44
C TYR A 298 -8.10 6.22 5.60
N ASN A 299 -7.45 7.08 6.37
CA ASN A 299 -6.64 6.66 7.52
C ASN A 299 -7.48 6.00 8.63
N GLN A 300 -8.75 6.40 8.78
CA GLN A 300 -9.68 5.77 9.71
C GLN A 300 -10.10 4.37 9.25
N VAL A 301 -10.47 4.20 7.97
CA VAL A 301 -10.75 2.88 7.38
C VAL A 301 -9.54 1.95 7.50
N TRP A 302 -8.32 2.47 7.28
CA TRP A 302 -7.09 1.73 7.49
C TRP A 302 -6.86 1.32 8.96
N GLY A 303 -7.12 2.23 9.90
CA GLY A 303 -7.07 1.93 11.34
C GLY A 303 -8.05 0.83 11.74
N MET A 304 -9.30 0.89 11.25
CA MET A 304 -10.31 -0.15 11.48
C MET A 304 -9.86 -1.53 10.94
N PHE A 305 -9.18 -1.56 9.79
CA PHE A 305 -8.60 -2.78 9.22
C PHE A 305 -7.49 -3.36 10.11
N GLU A 306 -6.54 -2.53 10.54
CA GLU A 306 -5.46 -2.94 11.45
C GLU A 306 -5.98 -3.43 12.80
N ASP A 307 -6.95 -2.72 13.39
CA ASP A 307 -7.50 -3.07 14.70
C ASP A 307 -8.32 -4.35 14.64
N LEU A 308 -9.09 -4.59 13.58
CA LEU A 308 -9.80 -5.86 13.35
C LEU A 308 -8.81 -7.02 13.16
N ALA A 309 -7.73 -6.83 12.41
CA ALA A 309 -6.65 -7.82 12.27
C ALA A 309 -6.03 -8.17 13.64
N ARG A 310 -5.72 -7.13 14.43
CA ARG A 310 -5.03 -7.23 15.72
C ARG A 310 -5.88 -7.87 16.81
N THR A 311 -7.15 -7.48 16.95
CA THR A 311 -8.05 -8.08 17.96
C THR A 311 -8.36 -9.54 17.61
N THR A 312 -8.56 -9.86 16.33
CA THR A 312 -8.77 -11.25 15.89
C THR A 312 -7.52 -12.12 16.11
N ALA A 313 -6.32 -11.57 15.88
CA ALA A 313 -5.06 -12.25 16.21
C ALA A 313 -4.93 -12.53 17.71
N ALA A 314 -5.20 -11.53 18.55
CA ALA A 314 -5.17 -11.67 20.00
C ALA A 314 -6.18 -12.73 20.50
N TYR A 315 -7.39 -12.77 19.92
CA TYR A 315 -8.38 -13.80 20.20
C TYR A 315 -7.87 -15.20 19.84
N ARG A 316 -7.43 -15.41 18.59
CA ARG A 316 -6.94 -16.72 18.11
C ARG A 316 -5.77 -17.22 18.97
N SER A 317 -4.77 -16.39 19.22
CA SER A 317 -3.64 -16.73 20.09
C SER A 317 -4.03 -17.00 21.55
N ALA A 318 -5.08 -16.36 22.08
CA ALA A 318 -5.59 -16.66 23.42
C ALA A 318 -6.32 -18.01 23.49
N VAL A 319 -7.01 -18.40 22.42
CA VAL A 319 -7.61 -19.75 22.28
C VAL A 319 -6.51 -20.81 22.19
N ASP A 320 -5.52 -20.64 21.30
CA ASP A 320 -4.39 -21.57 21.15
C ASP A 320 -3.62 -21.75 22.48
N PHE A 321 -3.43 -20.66 23.22
CA PHE A 321 -2.83 -20.70 24.56
C PHE A 321 -3.69 -21.47 25.57
N ALA A 322 -5.01 -21.31 25.54
CA ALA A 322 -5.94 -22.04 26.42
C ALA A 322 -5.91 -23.55 26.13
N GLU A 323 -5.81 -23.95 24.86
CA GLU A 323 -5.68 -25.35 24.44
C GLU A 323 -4.32 -25.93 24.83
N SER A 324 -3.21 -25.28 24.49
CA SER A 324 -1.86 -25.72 24.88
C SER A 324 -1.72 -25.84 26.40
N ARG A 325 -2.35 -24.94 27.16
CA ARG A 325 -2.39 -25.02 28.62
C ARG A 325 -3.19 -26.24 29.10
N MET A 326 -4.34 -26.53 28.50
CA MET A 326 -5.14 -27.71 28.84
C MET A 326 -4.32 -28.97 28.66
N ASP A 327 -3.64 -29.12 27.52
CA ASP A 327 -2.84 -30.31 27.22
C ASP A 327 -1.67 -30.47 28.20
N GLN A 328 -0.96 -29.39 28.53
CA GLN A 328 0.10 -29.42 29.55
C GLN A 328 -0.43 -29.80 30.95
N GLU A 329 -1.61 -29.31 31.35
CA GLU A 329 -2.23 -29.69 32.63
C GLU A 329 -2.70 -31.16 32.62
N LEU A 330 -3.21 -31.66 31.49
CA LEU A 330 -3.61 -33.06 31.28
C LEU A 330 -2.42 -34.01 31.33
N ASP A 331 -1.36 -33.74 30.56
CA ASP A 331 -0.13 -34.56 30.54
C ASP A 331 0.50 -34.64 31.93
N ARG A 332 0.55 -33.51 32.65
CA ARG A 332 1.06 -33.47 34.02
C ARG A 332 0.20 -34.29 34.96
N ALA A 333 -1.13 -34.14 34.93
CA ALA A 333 -2.04 -34.84 35.81
C ALA A 333 -2.14 -36.35 35.53
N LEU A 334 -1.98 -36.75 34.26
CA LEU A 334 -2.05 -38.15 33.79
C LEU A 334 -0.67 -38.80 33.63
N SER A 335 0.41 -38.15 34.08
CA SER A 335 1.77 -38.70 34.03
C SER A 335 1.92 -39.99 34.86
N ASP A 336 1.31 -40.08 36.05
CA ASP A 336 1.28 -41.29 36.88
C ASP A 336 0.24 -42.31 36.35
N PRO A 337 0.62 -43.57 36.04
CA PRO A 337 -0.34 -44.63 35.71
C PRO A 337 -1.49 -44.81 36.71
N ARG A 338 -1.29 -44.47 37.99
CA ARG A 338 -2.32 -44.56 39.05
C ARG A 338 -3.38 -43.46 38.98
N SER A 339 -3.10 -42.30 38.40
CA SER A 339 -4.10 -41.22 38.24
C SER A 339 -4.98 -41.40 37.00
N ARG A 340 -4.58 -42.28 36.06
CA ARG A 340 -5.29 -42.50 34.79
C ARG A 340 -6.63 -43.22 34.92
N ILE A 341 -6.79 -44.06 35.95
CA ILE A 341 -7.93 -44.98 36.11
C ILE A 341 -8.69 -44.61 37.40
N GLY A 342 -9.94 -44.15 37.24
CA GLY A 342 -10.83 -43.76 38.33
C GLY A 342 -11.00 -42.25 38.50
N GLY A 343 -11.93 -41.84 39.37
CA GLY A 343 -12.44 -40.47 39.48
C GLY A 343 -11.46 -39.38 39.96
N ALA A 344 -10.16 -39.66 40.05
CA ALA A 344 -9.13 -38.63 40.17
C ALA A 344 -8.75 -38.07 38.79
N GLY A 345 -8.51 -38.94 37.81
CA GLY A 345 -8.21 -38.54 36.43
C GLY A 345 -9.38 -37.84 35.75
N ASP A 346 -10.61 -38.28 36.03
CA ASP A 346 -11.81 -37.63 35.46
C ASP A 346 -12.03 -36.22 36.00
N ARG A 347 -11.77 -35.99 37.30
CA ARG A 347 -11.78 -34.63 37.87
C ARG A 347 -10.69 -33.75 37.28
N ALA A 348 -9.46 -34.25 37.15
CA ALA A 348 -8.38 -33.50 36.51
C ALA A 348 -8.72 -33.10 35.06
N ARG A 349 -9.34 -34.00 34.28
CA ARG A 349 -9.84 -33.69 32.92
C ARG A 349 -10.94 -32.64 32.93
N GLN A 350 -11.88 -32.71 33.88
CA GLN A 350 -12.95 -31.73 34.02
C GLN A 350 -12.41 -30.35 34.43
N GLU A 351 -11.49 -30.29 35.38
CA GLU A 351 -10.85 -29.04 35.84
C GLU A 351 -10.00 -28.39 34.74
N ALA A 352 -9.22 -29.17 33.98
CA ALA A 352 -8.42 -28.64 32.87
C ALA A 352 -9.32 -28.06 31.75
N ARG A 353 -10.40 -28.77 31.38
CA ARG A 353 -11.39 -28.27 30.42
C ARG A 353 -12.08 -27.00 30.90
N ALA A 354 -12.57 -26.98 32.15
CA ALA A 354 -13.24 -25.80 32.72
C ALA A 354 -12.33 -24.55 32.75
N LYS A 355 -11.01 -24.72 32.94
CA LYS A 355 -10.04 -23.61 32.84
C LYS A 355 -9.83 -23.15 31.41
N ARG A 356 -9.72 -24.06 30.45
CA ARG A 356 -9.65 -23.73 29.02
C ARG A 356 -10.89 -22.92 28.63
N ASP A 357 -12.08 -23.45 28.94
CA ASP A 357 -13.35 -22.83 28.61
C ASP A 357 -13.43 -21.41 29.21
N GLN A 358 -13.07 -21.22 30.48
CA GLN A 358 -12.98 -19.89 31.11
C GLN A 358 -11.98 -18.93 30.44
N LEU A 359 -10.87 -19.43 29.88
CA LEU A 359 -9.91 -18.58 29.15
C LEU A 359 -10.45 -18.21 27.76
N THR A 360 -11.03 -19.16 27.05
CA THR A 360 -11.70 -18.95 25.76
C THR A 360 -12.88 -17.99 25.87
N ASP A 361 -13.71 -18.12 26.91
CA ASP A 361 -14.84 -17.22 27.19
C ASP A 361 -14.36 -15.78 27.42
N ARG A 362 -13.31 -15.57 28.22
CA ARG A 362 -12.72 -14.23 28.44
C ARG A 362 -12.08 -13.65 27.19
N ALA A 363 -11.49 -14.48 26.33
CA ALA A 363 -10.96 -14.04 25.05
C ALA A 363 -12.10 -13.61 24.11
N ARG A 364 -13.22 -14.34 24.09
CA ARG A 364 -14.44 -13.99 23.37
C ARG A 364 -15.04 -12.69 23.88
N GLU A 365 -15.18 -12.52 25.21
CA GLU A 365 -15.64 -11.27 25.85
C GLU A 365 -14.73 -10.05 25.56
N ALA A 366 -13.46 -10.27 25.20
CA ALA A 366 -12.58 -9.20 24.72
C ALA A 366 -12.86 -8.87 23.25
N LEU A 367 -12.84 -9.89 22.39
CA LEU A 367 -13.12 -9.75 20.97
C LEU A 367 -14.49 -9.09 20.71
N ASP A 368 -15.54 -9.55 21.38
CA ASP A 368 -16.91 -9.06 21.17
C ASP A 368 -17.05 -7.57 21.54
N ARG A 369 -16.26 -7.06 22.50
CA ARG A 369 -16.21 -5.63 22.84
C ARG A 369 -15.49 -4.81 21.76
N ASP A 370 -14.38 -5.31 21.26
CA ASP A 370 -13.60 -4.63 20.22
C ASP A 370 -14.38 -4.62 18.89
N LEU A 371 -15.04 -5.74 18.53
CA LEU A 371 -15.96 -5.84 17.39
C LEU A 371 -17.15 -4.88 17.52
N ALA A 372 -17.73 -4.72 18.71
CA ALA A 372 -18.82 -3.76 18.94
C ALA A 372 -18.34 -2.30 18.77
N GLN A 373 -17.11 -1.98 19.17
CA GLN A 373 -16.49 -0.67 18.94
C GLN A 373 -16.27 -0.41 17.44
N LEU A 374 -15.69 -1.37 16.72
CA LEU A 374 -15.45 -1.27 15.27
C LEU A 374 -16.75 -1.19 14.47
N ALA A 375 -17.80 -1.90 14.86
CA ALA A 375 -19.13 -1.79 14.26
C ALA A 375 -19.76 -0.40 14.51
N ALA A 376 -19.59 0.17 15.71
CA ALA A 376 -20.04 1.53 16.02
C ALA A 376 -19.26 2.58 15.22
N GLU A 377 -17.97 2.35 14.95
CA GLU A 377 -17.15 3.22 14.10
C GLU A 377 -17.56 3.14 12.63
N SER A 378 -17.71 1.93 12.09
CA SER A 378 -18.21 1.69 10.73
C SER A 378 -19.57 2.37 10.48
N ALA A 379 -20.50 2.28 11.44
CA ALA A 379 -21.81 2.92 11.36
C ALA A 379 -21.77 4.47 11.28
N VAL A 380 -20.66 5.11 11.69
CA VAL A 380 -20.46 6.56 11.57
C VAL A 380 -19.60 6.91 10.35
N VAL A 381 -18.62 6.07 10.01
CA VAL A 381 -17.70 6.27 8.87
C VAL A 381 -18.39 6.04 7.52
N GLU A 382 -19.08 4.91 7.33
CA GLU A 382 -19.67 4.52 6.03
C GLU A 382 -20.59 5.61 5.43
N PRO A 383 -21.53 6.24 6.19
CA PRO A 383 -22.38 7.31 5.64
C PRO A 383 -21.62 8.60 5.30
N ALA A 384 -20.40 8.79 5.83
CA ALA A 384 -19.55 9.95 5.60
C ALA A 384 -18.56 9.76 4.44
N LEU A 385 -18.43 8.55 3.89
CA LEU A 385 -17.49 8.25 2.82
C LEU A 385 -17.82 9.05 1.54
N PRO A 386 -16.83 9.68 0.88
CA PRO A 386 -17.01 10.28 -0.43
C PRO A 386 -17.33 9.20 -1.49
N ALA A 387 -17.89 9.59 -2.63
CA ALA A 387 -18.27 8.67 -3.71
C ALA A 387 -17.14 7.71 -4.17
N ALA A 388 -15.87 8.09 -4.03
CA ALA A 388 -14.75 7.22 -4.34
C ALA A 388 -14.59 6.03 -3.37
N PHE A 389 -14.94 6.23 -2.10
CA PHE A 389 -14.80 5.23 -1.02
C PHE A 389 -16.14 4.57 -0.65
N ALA A 390 -17.27 5.17 -1.01
CA ALA A 390 -18.60 4.70 -0.63
C ALA A 390 -19.08 3.46 -1.42
N ALA A 391 -19.95 2.65 -0.84
CA ALA A 391 -20.69 1.60 -1.56
C ALA A 391 -21.70 2.19 -2.58
N TRP A 392 -22.26 1.38 -3.49
CA TRP A 392 -23.16 1.86 -4.57
C TRP A 392 -24.60 2.19 -4.11
N ASP A 393 -25.02 1.71 -2.95
CA ASP A 393 -26.24 2.07 -2.24
C ASP A 393 -26.12 3.35 -1.40
N ASN A 394 -24.88 3.79 -1.12
CA ASN A 394 -24.63 4.96 -0.29
C ASN A 394 -25.33 6.22 -0.84
N PRO A 395 -26.03 7.01 0.00
CA PRO A 395 -26.75 8.21 -0.43
C PRO A 395 -25.93 9.22 -1.23
N VAL A 396 -24.61 9.27 -1.06
CA VAL A 396 -23.70 10.20 -1.77
C VAL A 396 -23.89 10.19 -3.29
N TRP A 397 -24.24 9.04 -3.88
CA TRP A 397 -24.44 8.91 -5.32
C TRP A 397 -25.66 9.68 -5.86
N HIS A 398 -26.68 9.96 -5.03
CA HIS A 398 -27.84 10.76 -5.43
C HIS A 398 -27.48 12.24 -5.66
N ALA A 399 -26.46 12.72 -4.95
CA ALA A 399 -25.91 14.07 -5.08
C ALA A 399 -24.65 14.11 -5.97
N TYR A 400 -24.34 13.02 -6.68
CA TYR A 400 -23.11 12.87 -7.46
C TYR A 400 -22.84 14.05 -8.41
N ARG A 401 -21.56 14.42 -8.48
CA ARG A 401 -20.98 15.37 -9.42
C ARG A 401 -19.64 14.81 -9.88
N VAL A 402 -19.31 15.02 -11.15
CA VAL A 402 -17.98 14.67 -11.66
C VAL A 402 -16.95 15.54 -10.91
N PRO A 403 -15.91 14.94 -10.30
CA PRO A 403 -14.94 15.67 -9.50
C PRO A 403 -14.02 16.53 -10.37
N MET A 404 -13.34 17.48 -9.73
CA MET A 404 -12.36 18.37 -10.36
C MET A 404 -10.90 17.92 -10.13
N GLU A 405 -10.68 16.98 -9.21
CA GLU A 405 -9.36 16.43 -8.87
C GLU A 405 -9.50 14.91 -8.70
N ILE A 406 -8.41 14.17 -8.93
CA ILE A 406 -8.38 12.72 -8.74
C ILE A 406 -8.36 12.44 -7.23
N PRO A 407 -9.30 11.62 -6.69
CA PRO A 407 -9.30 11.26 -5.29
C PRO A 407 -8.12 10.35 -4.94
N MET A 408 -7.79 10.30 -3.65
CA MET A 408 -6.62 9.62 -3.12
C MET A 408 -6.70 8.09 -3.26
N ALA A 409 -7.92 7.54 -3.27
CA ALA A 409 -8.16 6.10 -3.32
C ALA A 409 -9.53 5.76 -3.94
N LEU A 410 -9.78 4.46 -4.10
CA LEU A 410 -10.97 3.87 -4.70
C LEU A 410 -11.39 2.62 -3.90
N ARG A 411 -12.66 2.50 -3.49
CA ARG A 411 -13.19 1.23 -2.95
C ARG A 411 -13.50 0.26 -4.08
N ILE A 412 -12.93 -0.93 -3.98
CA ILE A 412 -13.03 -2.03 -4.96
C ILE A 412 -13.73 -3.29 -4.40
N GLY A 413 -14.29 -3.21 -3.20
CA GLY A 413 -14.88 -4.35 -2.49
C GLY A 413 -14.81 -4.11 -1.00
N ASP A 414 -15.18 -5.13 -0.23
CA ASP A 414 -15.14 -5.13 1.22
C ASP A 414 -14.41 -6.36 1.74
N LEU A 415 -13.85 -6.24 2.95
CA LEU A 415 -13.18 -7.32 3.67
C LEU A 415 -13.94 -7.63 4.96
N HIS A 416 -14.05 -8.90 5.30
CA HIS A 416 -14.46 -9.34 6.64
C HIS A 416 -13.70 -10.59 7.07
N LEU A 417 -13.79 -10.93 8.36
CA LEU A 417 -13.23 -12.15 8.95
C LEU A 417 -14.34 -13.10 9.41
N PRO A 418 -14.10 -14.42 9.48
CA PRO A 418 -15.11 -15.41 9.91
C PRO A 418 -15.68 -15.16 11.32
N GLU A 419 -14.92 -14.49 12.19
CA GLU A 419 -15.33 -14.13 13.55
C GLU A 419 -16.50 -13.14 13.61
N ASN A 420 -16.66 -12.30 12.57
CA ASN A 420 -17.78 -11.38 12.43
C ASN A 420 -18.05 -11.08 10.94
N PRO A 421 -18.91 -11.88 10.27
CA PRO A 421 -19.18 -11.70 8.85
C PRO A 421 -20.00 -10.45 8.53
N ASP A 422 -20.70 -9.86 9.51
CA ASP A 422 -21.50 -8.65 9.33
C ASP A 422 -20.66 -7.36 9.38
N LEU A 423 -19.41 -7.44 9.87
CA LEU A 423 -18.49 -6.29 9.96
C LEU A 423 -17.62 -6.18 8.70
N HIS A 424 -18.14 -5.43 7.73
CA HIS A 424 -17.43 -5.12 6.48
C HIS A 424 -16.49 -3.91 6.63
N ILE A 425 -15.24 -4.08 6.20
CA ILE A 425 -14.21 -3.03 6.11
C ILE A 425 -13.95 -2.71 4.63
N PRO A 426 -14.08 -1.44 4.19
CA PRO A 426 -13.82 -1.07 2.79
C PRO A 426 -12.41 -1.40 2.28
N LEU A 427 -12.30 -2.20 1.22
CA LEU A 427 -11.03 -2.41 0.52
C LEU A 427 -10.73 -1.22 -0.40
N LEU A 428 -9.86 -0.32 0.06
CA LEU A 428 -9.42 0.86 -0.66
C LEU A 428 -8.08 0.63 -1.37
N VAL A 429 -7.99 0.96 -2.67
CA VAL A 429 -6.74 1.01 -3.43
C VAL A 429 -6.38 2.45 -3.80
N ARG A 430 -5.09 2.80 -3.75
CA ARG A 430 -4.59 4.14 -4.11
C ARG A 430 -4.81 4.44 -5.60
N LEU A 431 -5.00 5.72 -5.93
CA LEU A 431 -5.03 6.22 -7.30
C LEU A 431 -3.81 7.13 -7.58
N PRO A 432 -3.25 7.13 -8.80
CA PRO A 432 -3.56 6.22 -9.92
C PRO A 432 -3.21 4.76 -9.60
N LEU A 433 -3.79 3.80 -10.34
CA LEU A 433 -3.71 2.38 -10.00
C LEU A 433 -2.29 1.82 -10.21
N GLU A 434 -1.54 1.63 -9.13
CA GLU A 434 -0.16 1.09 -9.20
C GLU A 434 -0.09 -0.36 -9.73
N ARG A 435 -1.19 -1.11 -9.60
CA ARG A 435 -1.35 -2.45 -10.14
C ARG A 435 -2.66 -2.54 -10.89
N GLY A 436 -2.65 -3.27 -11.99
CA GLY A 436 -3.91 -3.68 -12.61
C GLY A 436 -4.66 -4.70 -11.75
N ILE A 437 -5.88 -5.03 -12.16
CA ILE A 437 -6.81 -5.90 -11.43
C ILE A 437 -7.03 -7.20 -12.22
N TRP A 438 -7.06 -8.33 -11.54
CA TRP A 438 -7.49 -9.62 -12.07
C TRP A 438 -8.80 -10.04 -11.41
N VAL A 439 -9.88 -10.09 -12.17
CA VAL A 439 -11.16 -10.65 -11.73
C VAL A 439 -11.19 -12.13 -12.12
N ASP A 440 -11.14 -12.99 -11.12
CA ASP A 440 -11.08 -14.44 -11.31
C ASP A 440 -12.43 -14.98 -11.80
N SER A 441 -12.51 -15.39 -13.07
CA SER A 441 -13.77 -15.89 -13.66
C SER A 441 -13.89 -17.42 -13.63
N GLY A 442 -12.88 -18.10 -13.06
CA GLY A 442 -12.87 -19.54 -12.82
C GLY A 442 -13.54 -19.96 -11.52
N ARG A 443 -13.46 -21.26 -11.21
CA ARG A 443 -13.93 -21.80 -9.92
C ARG A 443 -12.82 -21.71 -8.89
N THR A 444 -13.06 -20.94 -7.83
CA THR A 444 -12.17 -20.91 -6.66
C THR A 444 -12.57 -21.97 -5.64
N ALA A 445 -11.77 -22.15 -4.59
CA ALA A 445 -12.00 -23.18 -3.57
C ALA A 445 -13.15 -22.84 -2.60
N SER A 446 -13.64 -21.59 -2.60
CA SER A 446 -14.74 -21.12 -1.76
C SER A 446 -16.06 -21.86 -2.05
N GLU A 447 -16.83 -22.11 -0.98
CA GLU A 447 -18.17 -22.70 -1.06
C GLU A 447 -19.11 -21.87 -1.96
N ALA A 448 -19.00 -20.54 -1.94
CA ALA A 448 -19.80 -19.66 -2.78
C ALA A 448 -19.48 -19.82 -4.28
N ALA A 449 -18.21 -20.07 -4.62
CA ALA A 449 -17.81 -20.37 -6.00
C ALA A 449 -18.22 -21.79 -6.40
N ALA A 450 -18.05 -22.78 -5.53
CA ALA A 450 -18.43 -24.18 -5.78
C ALA A 450 -19.93 -24.38 -6.05
N LEU A 451 -20.79 -23.59 -5.38
CA LEU A 451 -22.25 -23.58 -5.57
C LEU A 451 -22.71 -22.76 -6.79
N THR A 452 -21.82 -22.01 -7.45
CA THR A 452 -22.17 -21.15 -8.58
C THR A 452 -21.78 -21.79 -9.90
N ASP A 453 -22.71 -21.78 -10.86
CA ASP A 453 -22.47 -22.25 -12.23
C ASP A 453 -21.40 -21.41 -12.95
N THR A 454 -20.58 -22.05 -13.79
CA THR A 454 -19.39 -21.42 -14.41
C THR A 454 -19.78 -20.24 -15.32
N ASP A 455 -20.85 -20.37 -16.11
CA ASP A 455 -21.36 -19.27 -16.93
C ASP A 455 -21.86 -18.09 -16.07
N ARG A 456 -22.36 -18.38 -14.86
CA ARG A 456 -22.80 -17.35 -13.90
C ARG A 456 -21.61 -16.67 -13.22
N LEU A 457 -20.53 -17.39 -12.90
CA LEU A 457 -19.28 -16.79 -12.41
C LEU A 457 -18.68 -15.84 -13.45
N ARG A 458 -18.59 -16.26 -14.72
CA ARG A 458 -18.08 -15.42 -15.82
C ARG A 458 -18.91 -14.15 -16.02
N ARG A 459 -20.25 -14.24 -15.97
CA ARG A 459 -21.12 -13.05 -15.97
C ARG A 459 -20.86 -12.12 -14.78
N LEU A 460 -20.84 -12.65 -13.55
CA LEU A 460 -20.59 -11.87 -12.34
C LEU A 460 -19.20 -11.21 -12.30
N ALA A 461 -18.19 -11.85 -12.91
CA ALA A 461 -16.84 -11.30 -13.04
C ALA A 461 -16.83 -10.11 -14.01
N MET A 462 -17.53 -10.22 -15.13
CA MET A 462 -17.69 -9.13 -16.08
C MET A 462 -18.55 -7.98 -15.53
N ASP A 463 -19.62 -8.28 -14.79
CA ASP A 463 -20.45 -7.28 -14.10
C ASP A 463 -19.61 -6.51 -13.05
N ASN A 464 -18.73 -7.20 -12.31
CA ASN A 464 -17.75 -6.56 -11.43
C ASN A 464 -16.79 -5.66 -12.21
N ALA A 465 -16.18 -6.15 -13.30
CA ALA A 465 -15.28 -5.35 -14.13
C ALA A 465 -15.94 -4.07 -14.66
N VAL A 466 -17.21 -4.15 -15.07
CA VAL A 466 -18.02 -3.02 -15.51
C VAL A 466 -18.31 -2.04 -14.37
N ALA A 467 -18.66 -2.53 -13.18
CA ALA A 467 -18.88 -1.69 -12.00
C ALA A 467 -17.60 -0.94 -11.58
N HIS A 468 -16.44 -1.60 -11.61
CA HIS A 468 -15.14 -1.00 -11.32
C HIS A 468 -14.75 0.07 -12.37
N ALA A 469 -14.89 -0.26 -13.66
CA ALA A 469 -14.60 0.69 -14.73
C ALA A 469 -15.53 1.91 -14.71
N ALA A 470 -16.83 1.71 -14.45
CA ALA A 470 -17.80 2.79 -14.28
C ALA A 470 -17.48 3.68 -13.07
N ARG A 471 -16.97 3.09 -11.98
CA ARG A 471 -16.53 3.84 -10.80
C ARG A 471 -15.28 4.67 -11.10
N LEU A 472 -14.25 4.09 -11.72
CA LEU A 472 -13.06 4.82 -12.19
C LEU A 472 -13.46 6.00 -13.09
N LEU A 473 -14.32 5.76 -14.08
CA LEU A 473 -14.89 6.80 -14.95
C LEU A 473 -15.64 7.91 -14.19
N ALA A 474 -16.21 7.60 -13.02
CA ALA A 474 -16.97 8.53 -12.19
C ALA A 474 -16.12 9.31 -11.19
N VAL A 475 -14.99 8.76 -10.73
CA VAL A 475 -14.12 9.39 -9.72
C VAL A 475 -12.98 10.20 -10.35
N TYR A 476 -12.70 10.04 -11.63
CA TYR A 476 -11.74 10.88 -12.35
C TYR A 476 -12.40 12.16 -12.91
N PRO A 477 -11.63 13.25 -13.07
CA PRO A 477 -12.10 14.45 -13.74
C PRO A 477 -12.55 14.21 -15.20
N ALA A 478 -13.41 15.11 -15.69
CA ALA A 478 -14.09 14.95 -16.97
C ALA A 478 -13.13 14.97 -18.18
N GLY A 479 -12.73 13.78 -18.62
CA GLY A 479 -11.84 13.59 -19.78
C GLY A 479 -10.43 13.16 -19.40
N GLU A 480 -10.10 13.06 -18.11
CA GLU A 480 -8.78 12.61 -17.63
C GLU A 480 -8.66 11.09 -17.49
N PHE A 481 -9.72 10.32 -17.80
CA PHE A 481 -9.72 8.86 -17.77
C PHE A 481 -10.43 8.26 -18.99
N SER A 482 -9.85 7.24 -19.60
CA SER A 482 -10.26 6.68 -20.89
C SER A 482 -10.33 5.15 -20.80
N VAL A 483 -11.42 4.52 -21.27
CA VAL A 483 -11.63 3.07 -21.13
C VAL A 483 -11.68 2.40 -22.51
N HIS A 484 -10.80 1.41 -22.69
CA HIS A 484 -10.75 0.50 -23.83
C HIS A 484 -11.24 -0.87 -23.38
N VAL A 485 -11.86 -1.61 -24.30
CA VAL A 485 -12.36 -2.96 -24.02
C VAL A 485 -11.91 -3.89 -25.14
N ILE A 486 -11.33 -5.02 -24.77
CA ILE A 486 -11.17 -6.21 -25.61
C ILE A 486 -12.20 -7.22 -25.12
N ASP A 487 -13.12 -7.60 -25.99
CA ASP A 487 -14.14 -8.64 -25.76
C ASP A 487 -14.03 -9.63 -26.92
N ALA A 488 -13.02 -10.49 -26.84
CA ALA A 488 -12.46 -11.11 -28.03
C ALA A 488 -13.42 -12.08 -28.74
N ALA A 489 -14.26 -12.81 -27.99
CA ALA A 489 -15.32 -13.65 -28.55
C ALA A 489 -16.70 -12.96 -28.54
N GLY A 490 -16.81 -11.75 -27.97
CA GLY A 490 -18.07 -11.00 -27.87
C GLY A 490 -18.99 -11.49 -26.74
N SER A 491 -18.47 -12.24 -25.77
CA SER A 491 -19.28 -12.87 -24.72
C SER A 491 -19.80 -11.86 -23.69
N ALA A 492 -19.09 -10.74 -23.49
CA ALA A 492 -19.41 -9.72 -22.50
C ALA A 492 -20.43 -8.66 -22.96
N ALA A 493 -20.94 -8.73 -24.20
CA ALA A 493 -21.79 -7.69 -24.81
C ALA A 493 -22.98 -7.23 -23.93
N ALA A 494 -23.61 -8.14 -23.19
CA ALA A 494 -24.71 -7.80 -22.27
C ALA A 494 -24.24 -7.04 -21.02
N ALA A 495 -23.16 -7.48 -20.38
CA ALA A 495 -22.58 -6.82 -19.20
C ALA A 495 -21.98 -5.46 -19.56
N LEU A 496 -21.36 -5.33 -20.74
CA LEU A 496 -20.77 -4.10 -21.26
C LEU A 496 -21.80 -3.02 -21.65
N ALA A 497 -23.09 -3.37 -21.76
CA ALA A 497 -24.13 -2.47 -22.24
C ALA A 497 -24.19 -1.10 -21.52
N PRO A 498 -24.02 -0.96 -20.19
CA PRO A 498 -24.01 0.34 -19.53
C PRO A 498 -22.88 1.27 -20.01
N LEU A 499 -21.69 0.73 -20.28
CA LEU A 499 -20.54 1.50 -20.77
C LEU A 499 -20.68 1.84 -22.27
N VAL A 500 -21.17 0.89 -23.07
CA VAL A 500 -21.39 1.10 -24.51
C VAL A 500 -22.52 2.11 -24.75
N ASN A 501 -23.67 1.95 -24.10
CA ASN A 501 -24.86 2.78 -24.30
C ASN A 501 -24.69 4.22 -23.78
N SER A 502 -23.86 4.43 -22.75
CA SER A 502 -23.52 5.78 -22.25
C SER A 502 -22.47 6.50 -23.11
N GLY A 503 -21.77 5.79 -23.99
CA GLY A 503 -20.76 6.38 -24.88
C GLY A 503 -19.49 6.86 -24.16
N VAL A 504 -19.18 6.28 -22.99
CA VAL A 504 -18.00 6.65 -22.18
C VAL A 504 -16.70 5.97 -22.62
N LEU A 505 -16.80 4.87 -23.39
CA LEU A 505 -15.66 4.14 -23.92
C LEU A 505 -14.91 4.94 -25.00
N ALA A 506 -13.59 4.72 -25.10
CA ALA A 506 -12.73 5.34 -26.11
C ALA A 506 -13.03 4.86 -27.55
N GLY A 507 -13.74 3.73 -27.69
CA GLY A 507 -14.19 3.15 -28.93
C GLY A 507 -15.11 1.95 -28.66
N PRO A 508 -15.65 1.29 -29.70
CA PRO A 508 -16.40 0.04 -29.52
C PRO A 508 -15.50 -1.05 -28.94
N PRO A 509 -16.05 -2.02 -28.17
CA PRO A 509 -15.30 -3.20 -27.74
C PRO A 509 -14.65 -3.92 -28.92
N ALA A 510 -13.37 -4.24 -28.78
CA ALA A 510 -12.58 -4.87 -29.82
C ALA A 510 -12.78 -6.39 -29.79
N ALA A 511 -13.32 -6.93 -30.88
CA ALA A 511 -13.57 -8.36 -31.06
C ALA A 511 -12.62 -8.99 -32.10
N GLY A 512 -12.30 -10.26 -31.92
CA GLY A 512 -11.39 -11.04 -32.77
C GLY A 512 -9.93 -10.54 -32.76
N ALA A 513 -9.04 -11.37 -33.32
CA ALA A 513 -7.59 -11.12 -33.27
C ALA A 513 -7.16 -9.78 -33.88
N GLY A 514 -7.83 -9.30 -34.94
CA GLY A 514 -7.55 -7.99 -35.54
C GLY A 514 -7.88 -6.81 -34.60
N GLY A 515 -8.97 -6.92 -33.84
CA GLY A 515 -9.35 -5.93 -32.83
C GLY A 515 -8.37 -5.93 -31.65
N VAL A 516 -8.08 -7.13 -31.12
CA VAL A 516 -7.07 -7.36 -30.05
C VAL A 516 -5.74 -6.70 -30.41
N ALA A 517 -5.17 -7.05 -31.57
CA ALA A 517 -3.89 -6.53 -32.02
C ALA A 517 -3.90 -5.00 -32.22
N SER A 518 -5.01 -4.43 -32.70
CA SER A 518 -5.16 -2.99 -32.91
C SER A 518 -5.13 -2.20 -31.59
N VAL A 519 -5.90 -2.63 -30.59
CA VAL A 519 -5.96 -1.97 -29.28
C VAL A 519 -4.63 -2.07 -28.55
N LEU A 520 -4.02 -3.27 -28.52
CA LEU A 520 -2.72 -3.48 -27.89
C LEU A 520 -1.62 -2.66 -28.57
N ALA A 521 -1.53 -2.65 -29.90
CA ALA A 521 -0.53 -1.86 -30.63
C ALA A 521 -0.69 -0.34 -30.43
N ARG A 522 -1.91 0.16 -30.23
CA ARG A 522 -2.16 1.57 -29.87
C ARG A 522 -1.66 1.88 -28.47
N LEU A 523 -2.00 1.05 -27.48
CA LEU A 523 -1.60 1.28 -26.09
C LEU A 523 -0.10 1.08 -25.87
N THR A 524 0.53 0.05 -26.46
CA THR A 524 2.00 -0.14 -26.41
C THR A 524 2.72 1.11 -26.93
N ARG A 525 2.30 1.63 -28.09
CA ARG A 525 2.88 2.86 -28.66
C ARG A 525 2.70 4.07 -27.75
N ARG A 526 1.57 4.21 -27.04
CA ARG A 526 1.38 5.28 -26.04
C ARG A 526 2.39 5.14 -24.91
N VAL A 527 2.57 3.92 -24.38
CA VAL A 527 3.56 3.65 -23.31
C VAL A 527 4.97 4.02 -23.78
N ASP A 528 5.40 3.52 -24.94
CA ASP A 528 6.71 3.85 -25.53
C ASP A 528 6.96 5.36 -25.63
N LEU A 529 5.99 6.10 -26.20
CA LEU A 529 6.11 7.55 -26.41
C LEU A 529 6.18 8.33 -25.09
N VAL A 530 5.32 8.00 -24.11
CA VAL A 530 5.30 8.70 -22.81
C VAL A 530 6.54 8.36 -21.99
N GLN A 531 7.00 7.10 -21.98
CA GLN A 531 8.26 6.73 -21.34
C GLN A 531 9.46 7.44 -21.97
N MET A 532 9.51 7.54 -23.31
CA MET A 532 10.56 8.29 -24.01
C MET A 532 10.55 9.77 -23.62
N ALA A 533 9.37 10.41 -23.59
CA ALA A 533 9.23 11.82 -23.21
C ALA A 533 9.66 12.08 -21.75
N ILE A 534 9.23 11.23 -20.80
CA ILE A 534 9.64 11.32 -19.39
C ILE A 534 11.16 11.14 -19.25
N ARG A 535 11.74 10.10 -19.88
CA ARG A 535 13.18 9.81 -19.82
C ARG A 535 14.03 10.94 -20.44
N ALA A 536 13.51 11.63 -21.45
CA ALA A 536 14.17 12.77 -22.08
C ALA A 536 13.94 14.11 -21.33
N GLY A 537 13.09 14.14 -20.28
CA GLY A 537 12.68 15.38 -19.63
C GLY A 537 11.86 16.31 -20.53
N ALA A 538 11.20 15.76 -21.55
CA ALA A 538 10.61 16.46 -22.68
C ALA A 538 9.10 16.16 -22.82
N ALA A 539 8.34 16.24 -21.72
CA ALA A 539 6.90 15.99 -21.70
C ALA A 539 6.12 16.90 -22.66
N ASP A 540 6.55 18.16 -22.81
CA ASP A 540 5.96 19.14 -23.74
C ASP A 540 6.19 18.79 -25.23
N SER A 541 7.05 17.81 -25.52
CA SER A 541 7.33 17.30 -26.87
C SER A 541 6.46 16.09 -27.27
N LEU A 542 5.47 15.72 -26.45
CA LEU A 542 4.50 14.68 -26.81
C LEU A 542 3.67 15.11 -28.04
N PRO A 543 3.25 14.17 -28.90
CA PRO A 543 2.41 14.49 -30.04
C PRO A 543 1.10 15.18 -29.59
N PRO A 544 0.66 16.27 -30.23
CA PRO A 544 -0.51 17.03 -29.79
C PRO A 544 -1.84 16.28 -29.97
N ASP A 545 -1.83 15.16 -30.70
CA ASP A 545 -2.93 14.22 -30.88
C ASP A 545 -2.92 13.05 -29.87
N LEU A 546 -1.91 12.98 -28.99
CA LEU A 546 -1.81 11.92 -27.99
C LEU A 546 -2.79 12.15 -26.83
N ASP A 547 -3.61 11.14 -26.53
CA ASP A 547 -4.50 11.14 -25.37
C ASP A 547 -3.70 11.08 -24.06
N THR A 548 -3.59 12.22 -23.39
CA THR A 548 -2.89 12.39 -22.10
C THR A 548 -3.68 11.83 -20.92
N ALA A 549 -4.95 11.48 -21.10
CA ALA A 549 -5.76 10.83 -20.07
C ALA A 549 -5.11 9.54 -19.57
N GLU A 550 -5.40 9.19 -18.33
CA GLU A 550 -5.22 7.85 -17.78
C GLU A 550 -6.03 6.83 -18.59
N GLN A 551 -5.49 5.65 -18.82
CA GLN A 551 -6.08 4.64 -19.71
C GLN A 551 -6.36 3.35 -18.93
N LEU A 552 -7.57 2.82 -19.02
CA LEU A 552 -7.91 1.47 -18.57
C LEU A 552 -8.15 0.56 -19.76
N LEU A 553 -7.47 -0.57 -19.81
CA LEU A 553 -7.77 -1.67 -20.72
C LEU A 553 -8.51 -2.77 -19.98
N ILE A 554 -9.79 -2.99 -20.31
CA ILE A 554 -10.52 -4.19 -19.90
C ILE A 554 -10.24 -5.30 -20.91
N VAL A 555 -9.85 -6.50 -20.43
CA VAL A 555 -9.64 -7.69 -21.25
C VAL A 555 -10.57 -8.81 -20.79
N ASN A 556 -11.47 -9.23 -21.67
CA ASN A 556 -12.33 -10.40 -21.52
C ASN A 556 -11.99 -11.49 -22.56
N ASP A 557 -12.41 -12.72 -22.30
CA ASP A 557 -12.21 -13.91 -23.14
C ASP A 557 -10.74 -14.28 -23.45
N PHE A 558 -9.76 -13.85 -22.64
CA PHE A 558 -8.39 -14.36 -22.77
C PHE A 558 -8.37 -15.89 -22.54
N PRO A 559 -7.71 -16.72 -23.38
CA PRO A 559 -6.77 -16.38 -24.47
C PRO A 559 -7.39 -16.29 -25.88
N HIS A 560 -8.71 -16.32 -26.05
CA HIS A 560 -9.34 -16.27 -27.36
C HIS A 560 -8.94 -15.01 -28.14
N GLY A 561 -8.48 -15.18 -29.39
CA GLY A 561 -8.05 -14.06 -30.24
C GLY A 561 -6.68 -13.45 -29.88
N PHE A 562 -5.95 -13.99 -28.90
CA PHE A 562 -4.58 -13.58 -28.58
C PHE A 562 -3.57 -14.49 -29.30
N ASP A 563 -2.68 -13.89 -30.09
CA ASP A 563 -1.45 -14.54 -30.59
C ASP A 563 -0.26 -14.25 -29.66
N ASP A 564 0.87 -14.92 -29.87
CA ASP A 564 2.07 -14.77 -29.02
C ASP A 564 2.55 -13.31 -28.91
N ARG A 565 2.32 -12.52 -29.97
CA ARG A 565 2.61 -11.09 -30.00
C ARG A 565 1.65 -10.31 -29.10
N ALA A 566 0.34 -10.55 -29.20
CA ALA A 566 -0.67 -9.94 -28.35
C ALA A 566 -0.43 -10.29 -26.87
N VAL A 567 -0.10 -11.54 -26.55
CA VAL A 567 0.28 -11.96 -25.18
C VAL A 567 1.53 -11.19 -24.71
N THR A 568 2.56 -11.06 -25.56
CA THR A 568 3.78 -10.30 -25.23
C THR A 568 3.49 -8.82 -24.98
N GLN A 569 2.64 -8.20 -25.80
CA GLN A 569 2.21 -6.81 -25.62
C GLN A 569 1.35 -6.62 -24.37
N LEU A 570 0.46 -7.57 -24.06
CA LEU A 570 -0.37 -7.55 -22.84
C LEU A 570 0.49 -7.56 -21.58
N ARG A 571 1.52 -8.43 -21.54
CA ARG A 571 2.50 -8.46 -20.44
C ARG A 571 3.27 -7.15 -20.32
N TYR A 572 3.78 -6.61 -21.43
CA TYR A 572 4.46 -5.32 -21.44
C TYR A 572 3.56 -4.19 -20.90
N LEU A 573 2.27 -4.17 -21.27
CA LEU A 573 1.31 -3.20 -20.72
C LEU A 573 1.05 -3.38 -19.22
N ALA A 574 1.10 -4.61 -18.69
CA ALA A 574 0.94 -4.85 -17.26
C ALA A 574 2.17 -4.42 -16.45
N ASP A 575 3.38 -4.66 -16.97
CA ASP A 575 4.65 -4.37 -16.29
C ASP A 575 5.01 -2.88 -16.38
N GLU A 576 4.90 -2.27 -17.57
CA GLU A 576 5.40 -0.91 -17.86
C GLU A 576 4.28 0.15 -17.92
N GLY A 577 3.05 -0.27 -18.25
CA GLY A 577 1.90 0.63 -18.44
C GLY A 577 1.54 1.48 -17.22
N PRO A 578 1.45 0.94 -15.98
CA PRO A 578 1.05 1.72 -14.80
C PRO A 578 1.97 2.92 -14.53
N SER A 579 3.25 2.84 -14.90
CA SER A 579 4.22 3.94 -14.72
C SER A 579 3.94 5.19 -15.56
N VAL A 580 3.08 5.06 -16.59
CA VAL A 580 2.73 6.12 -17.55
C VAL A 580 1.22 6.22 -17.78
N GLY A 581 0.44 5.69 -16.85
CA GLY A 581 -1.02 5.79 -16.86
C GLY A 581 -1.74 4.90 -17.87
N VAL A 582 -1.31 3.64 -17.97
CA VAL A 582 -2.03 2.57 -18.67
C VAL A 582 -2.23 1.39 -17.73
N HIS A 583 -3.45 1.25 -17.22
CA HIS A 583 -3.86 0.23 -16.26
C HIS A 583 -4.59 -0.92 -16.95
N LEU A 584 -4.48 -2.12 -16.40
CA LEU A 584 -5.07 -3.34 -16.92
C LEU A 584 -6.16 -3.87 -15.96
N LEU A 585 -7.30 -4.30 -16.50
CA LEU A 585 -8.32 -5.05 -15.78
C LEU A 585 -8.63 -6.32 -16.59
N MET A 586 -8.17 -7.47 -16.10
CA MET A 586 -8.41 -8.77 -16.73
C MET A 586 -9.63 -9.45 -16.11
N VAL A 587 -10.49 -10.02 -16.95
CA VAL A 587 -11.54 -10.98 -16.58
C VAL A 587 -11.14 -12.30 -17.23
N ALA A 588 -10.61 -13.23 -16.42
CA ALA A 588 -10.04 -14.45 -16.95
C ALA A 588 -10.06 -15.60 -15.92
N ASP A 589 -10.18 -16.80 -16.45
CA ASP A 589 -10.04 -18.07 -15.74
C ASP A 589 -8.59 -18.53 -15.87
N ARG A 590 -7.96 -18.92 -14.75
CA ARG A 590 -6.58 -19.41 -14.76
C ARG A 590 -6.45 -20.77 -15.43
N GLU A 591 -7.51 -21.61 -15.41
CA GLU A 591 -7.50 -22.93 -16.04
C GLU A 591 -7.55 -22.83 -17.57
N ASP A 592 -8.39 -21.94 -18.12
CA ASP A 592 -8.48 -21.65 -19.57
C ASP A 592 -7.12 -21.26 -20.18
N ALA A 593 -6.32 -20.55 -19.40
CA ALA A 593 -5.02 -20.03 -19.81
C ALA A 593 -3.83 -20.89 -19.35
N SER A 594 -4.07 -22.07 -18.78
CA SER A 594 -3.04 -23.00 -18.30
C SER A 594 -2.01 -23.41 -19.37
N ALA A 595 -2.42 -23.49 -20.64
CA ALA A 595 -1.53 -23.72 -21.78
C ALA A 595 -0.50 -22.59 -22.00
N TYR A 596 -0.80 -21.37 -21.52
CA TYR A 596 0.10 -20.21 -21.51
C TYR A 596 0.78 -20.01 -20.14
N GLY A 597 0.74 -21.03 -19.27
CA GLY A 597 1.17 -20.99 -17.87
C GLY A 597 2.46 -20.20 -17.59
N PRO A 598 3.59 -20.45 -18.29
CA PRO A 598 4.85 -19.72 -18.06
C PRO A 598 4.76 -18.20 -18.26
N VAL A 599 3.79 -17.72 -19.03
CA VAL A 599 3.57 -16.30 -19.36
C VAL A 599 2.43 -15.70 -18.54
N LEU A 600 1.41 -16.50 -18.22
CA LEU A 600 0.28 -16.08 -17.39
C LEU A 600 0.65 -15.96 -15.90
N ASP A 601 1.47 -16.88 -15.38
CA ASP A 601 1.81 -16.93 -13.95
C ASP A 601 2.47 -15.64 -13.41
N PRO A 602 3.40 -14.98 -14.13
CA PRO A 602 3.93 -13.69 -13.73
C PRO A 602 2.87 -12.57 -13.76
N LEU A 603 2.01 -12.57 -14.79
CA LEU A 603 0.95 -11.58 -15.00
C LEU A 603 -0.13 -11.68 -13.90
N TRP A 604 -0.56 -12.90 -13.58
CA TRP A 604 -1.50 -13.17 -12.48
C TRP A 604 -0.92 -12.76 -11.11
N ARG A 605 0.40 -12.90 -10.91
CA ARG A 605 1.10 -12.47 -9.68
C ARG A 605 1.35 -10.96 -9.59
N SER A 606 1.37 -10.22 -10.70
CA SER A 606 1.61 -8.76 -10.69
C SER A 606 0.34 -7.94 -10.49
N LEU A 607 -0.83 -8.50 -10.83
CA LEU A 607 -2.14 -7.87 -10.69
C LEU A 607 -2.74 -8.12 -9.30
N LEU A 608 -3.64 -7.23 -8.86
CA LEU A 608 -4.45 -7.43 -7.66
C LEU A 608 -5.61 -8.39 -7.99
N ARG A 609 -5.62 -9.56 -7.36
CA ARG A 609 -6.70 -10.54 -7.50
C ARG A 609 -7.94 -10.09 -6.72
N ILE A 610 -9.10 -10.19 -7.36
CA ILE A 610 -10.43 -10.11 -6.76
C ILE A 610 -11.35 -11.18 -7.38
N THR A 611 -12.48 -11.45 -6.74
CA THR A 611 -13.40 -12.53 -7.13
C THR A 611 -14.82 -12.01 -7.41
N PRO A 612 -15.64 -12.73 -8.20
CA PRO A 612 -17.02 -12.35 -8.51
C PRO A 612 -18.02 -12.67 -7.38
N VAL A 613 -17.57 -13.41 -6.37
CA VAL A 613 -18.31 -13.90 -5.19
C VAL A 613 -17.39 -13.84 -3.96
N ALA A 614 -17.98 -13.95 -2.77
CA ALA A 614 -17.28 -14.08 -1.50
C ALA A 614 -16.17 -15.16 -1.55
N ASP A 615 -14.93 -14.80 -1.25
CA ASP A 615 -13.79 -15.74 -1.28
C ASP A 615 -12.65 -15.32 -0.33
N ASP A 616 -12.15 -16.26 0.47
CA ASP A 616 -11.20 -16.07 1.59
C ASP A 616 -9.73 -16.11 1.15
N HIS A 617 -9.41 -15.37 0.08
CA HIS A 617 -8.15 -15.49 -0.64
C HIS A 617 -7.15 -14.35 -0.43
N LEU A 618 -7.52 -13.30 0.33
CA LEU A 618 -6.65 -12.16 0.61
C LEU A 618 -5.98 -12.33 1.98
N ALA A 619 -4.66 -12.29 2.03
CA ALA A 619 -3.90 -12.32 3.27
C ALA A 619 -3.49 -10.91 3.70
N ASP A 620 -3.66 -10.56 4.98
CA ASP A 620 -3.07 -9.32 5.52
C ASP A 620 -1.55 -9.43 5.68
N PRO A 621 -0.81 -8.31 5.64
CA PRO A 621 0.66 -8.33 5.65
C PRO A 621 1.29 -8.51 7.04
N TRP A 622 0.53 -8.54 8.14
CA TRP A 622 1.07 -8.54 9.50
C TRP A 622 0.96 -9.90 10.19
N VAL A 623 -0.25 -10.45 10.19
CA VAL A 623 -0.60 -11.72 10.86
C VAL A 623 -0.85 -12.80 9.82
N GLY A 624 -1.33 -12.43 8.63
CA GLY A 624 -1.62 -13.36 7.54
C GLY A 624 -2.95 -14.08 7.70
N HIS A 625 -3.97 -13.42 8.29
CA HIS A 625 -5.32 -13.98 8.29
C HIS A 625 -5.84 -14.07 6.85
N ALA A 626 -6.60 -15.11 6.56
CA ALA A 626 -7.41 -15.18 5.35
C ALA A 626 -8.65 -14.29 5.50
N TRP A 627 -8.70 -13.20 4.76
CA TRP A 627 -9.82 -12.27 4.68
C TRP A 627 -10.76 -12.67 3.55
N THR A 628 -12.05 -12.69 3.86
CA THR A 628 -13.09 -12.87 2.83
C THR A 628 -13.29 -11.54 2.11
N TYR A 629 -13.00 -11.53 0.81
CA TYR A 629 -13.33 -10.43 -0.08
C TYR A 629 -14.80 -10.54 -0.52
N GLU A 630 -15.60 -9.51 -0.24
CA GLU A 630 -16.97 -9.37 -0.77
C GLU A 630 -16.96 -8.39 -1.97
N PRO A 631 -17.44 -8.80 -3.16
CA PRO A 631 -17.43 -7.96 -4.36
C PRO A 631 -18.45 -6.83 -4.29
N LEU A 632 -18.05 -5.62 -4.70
CA LEU A 632 -18.91 -4.44 -4.58
C LEU A 632 -20.03 -4.39 -5.63
N ARG A 633 -21.18 -4.95 -5.28
CA ARG A 633 -22.34 -5.07 -6.18
C ARG A 633 -23.16 -3.78 -6.26
N THR A 634 -23.75 -3.54 -7.43
CA THR A 634 -24.80 -2.53 -7.56
C THR A 634 -26.11 -3.07 -6.98
N PRO A 635 -26.90 -2.29 -6.23
CA PRO A 635 -28.13 -2.79 -5.63
C PRO A 635 -29.14 -3.25 -6.68
N VAL A 636 -29.81 -4.37 -6.44
CA VAL A 636 -30.75 -4.98 -7.41
C VAL A 636 -31.87 -4.00 -7.75
N GLY A 637 -32.03 -3.70 -9.04
CA GLY A 637 -33.02 -2.74 -9.53
C GLY A 637 -32.61 -1.26 -9.45
N SER A 638 -31.42 -0.95 -8.91
CA SER A 638 -30.89 0.42 -8.91
C SER A 638 -30.47 0.87 -10.31
N ARG A 639 -30.70 2.15 -10.61
CA ARG A 639 -30.19 2.84 -11.81
C ARG A 639 -28.99 3.74 -11.53
N VAL A 640 -28.36 3.63 -10.35
CA VAL A 640 -27.23 4.49 -9.95
C VAL A 640 -26.11 4.47 -11.00
N LEU A 641 -25.77 3.30 -11.52
CA LEU A 641 -24.73 3.11 -12.53
C LEU A 641 -25.05 3.88 -13.83
N GLU A 642 -26.27 3.71 -14.35
CA GLU A 642 -26.74 4.40 -15.56
C GLU A 642 -26.75 5.93 -15.39
N GLN A 643 -27.21 6.41 -14.23
CA GLN A 643 -27.31 7.83 -13.91
C GLN A 643 -25.94 8.49 -13.75
N VAL A 644 -24.99 7.82 -13.08
CA VAL A 644 -23.62 8.29 -12.92
C VAL A 644 -22.90 8.33 -14.27
N LEU A 645 -22.98 7.25 -15.06
CA LEU A 645 -22.39 7.20 -16.40
C LEU A 645 -22.99 8.24 -17.35
N ALA A 646 -24.29 8.53 -17.26
CA ALA A 646 -24.92 9.60 -18.03
C ALA A 646 -24.39 11.00 -17.65
N GLN A 647 -24.11 11.25 -16.36
CA GLN A 647 -23.49 12.50 -15.89
C GLN A 647 -22.03 12.62 -16.36
N VAL A 648 -21.25 11.54 -16.28
CA VAL A 648 -19.87 11.47 -16.81
C VAL A 648 -19.86 11.75 -18.33
N ALA A 649 -20.76 11.12 -19.10
CA ALA A 649 -20.88 11.33 -20.53
C ALA A 649 -21.38 12.74 -20.91
N ALA A 650 -22.17 13.39 -20.05
CA ALA A 650 -22.52 14.80 -20.21
C ALA A 650 -21.30 15.71 -19.99
N ALA A 651 -20.57 15.52 -18.88
CA ALA A 651 -19.39 16.32 -18.54
C ALA A 651 -18.28 16.23 -19.59
N ARG A 652 -18.00 15.02 -20.12
CA ARG A 652 -17.06 14.80 -21.23
C ARG A 652 -17.42 15.58 -22.49
N ARG A 653 -18.71 15.71 -22.81
CA ARG A 653 -19.19 16.48 -23.97
C ARG A 653 -19.12 17.99 -23.75
N THR A 654 -19.28 18.47 -22.51
CA THR A 654 -19.14 19.89 -22.19
C THR A 654 -17.68 20.34 -22.10
N GLY A 655 -16.77 19.48 -21.63
CA GLY A 655 -15.33 19.75 -21.61
C GLY A 655 -14.68 19.75 -22.99
N ARG A 656 -15.19 18.94 -23.93
CA ARG A 656 -14.73 18.89 -25.34
C ARG A 656 -15.27 20.02 -26.24
N ARG A 657 -15.59 21.20 -25.71
CA ARG A 657 -15.88 22.36 -26.58
C ARG A 657 -14.57 22.89 -27.17
N PRO A 658 -14.49 23.09 -28.50
CA PRO A 658 -13.27 23.54 -29.19
C PRO A 658 -12.95 25.02 -28.93
#